data_AF-A0A969M2Y5-F1
#
_entry.id   AF-A0A969M2Y5-F1
#
_cell.length_a   1.000
_cell.length_b   1.000
_cell.length_c   1.000
_cell.angle_alpha   90.00
_cell.angle_beta   90.00
_cell.angle_gamma   90.00
#
_symmetry.space_group_name_H-M   'P 1'
#
loop_
_entity.id
_entity.type
_entity.pdbx_description
1 polymer ?
#
loop_
_entity_poly.entity_id
_entity_poly.type
_entity_poly.pdbx_seq_one_letter_code
_entity_poly.pdbx_strand_id
1 'polypeptide(L)'
;PDPTPTPTPDPTPDPTPTPTPDPTPTPTPTPTPPVIQPPVAVDDLVKRNPTGSVTFNVLDNDSDPQGETLLIIANTPTTGGDLLSSPTGLFTYIPDSGFLGNDSFRYTVSNGPASAAATVNIIVNQSPELIVNELLVVETGEEAILSASLLLATDADDPPTNLNYRIGQGTARGDLILQGTAPQPLRTGSSFTQQSVNTNVIRYSAGSAAGGDGFIFFLTDGVATLPQTLFDIAIVDRTLAGTPGDDSLTGNALSDFIRGLAGNDVISGLGNRDVLQGDEGTDLIDGGDGDDIITGDADNDTLLGQGGSDSLVGGLGNDSIIGGPGQNIIEGEGGNDIISGGDDGNQIDGGDNDDRVTTGLGNDTVTGGTGNDTLDSGGGDDQLFGEAGEDSIIAGAGRDLIQGGADNDTLLGQDNNDTIFGGDGSDSISGDQGDDTILAGAGNDTALGGIGDDSIFGEAGNDSILGDQGNDSVFAGAGEDIIFGFDDNDLIFGDGGNDTVLAGLGNDTLTGGAGSDRLTGNDGNDIFSYFNQGEGVDVITDFDILGDDQFLFVTNGTSSFPNLIPNTGSLAQPLGVVTVNIGNLGSSGVDISGRQLIVFQDTFDSVQGANAALKNQNGSGSGSALFIYRNNGFSGSYVLGFDPDLSNDSLPAFDLAILSSINPSQDNISTIIGPDDFLII
;
A
#
# COMPACT_ATOMS: atom_id res chain seq x y z
N PRO A 1 -87.97 69.65 30.76
CA PRO A 1 -88.92 69.80 29.63
C PRO A 1 -89.60 68.46 29.35
N ASP A 2 -90.85 68.49 28.92
CA ASP A 2 -91.74 67.38 28.52
C ASP A 2 -91.12 66.37 27.51
N PRO A 3 -91.72 65.18 27.24
CA PRO A 3 -93.03 64.69 27.71
C PRO A 3 -93.10 63.27 28.32
N THR A 4 -94.34 62.85 28.63
CA THR A 4 -94.72 61.81 29.62
C THR A 4 -95.31 60.51 28.96
N PRO A 5 -96.18 59.63 29.57
CA PRO A 5 -96.01 58.16 29.61
C PRO A 5 -97.09 57.36 28.84
N THR A 6 -97.25 56.03 29.07
CA THR A 6 -98.53 55.22 29.17
C THR A 6 -98.26 53.70 29.42
N PRO A 7 -99.15 52.86 30.04
CA PRO A 7 -98.79 51.57 30.68
C PRO A 7 -99.55 50.26 30.21
N THR A 8 -99.23 49.11 30.85
CA THR A 8 -99.90 47.76 31.08
C THR A 8 -101.12 47.27 30.23
N PRO A 9 -101.40 45.93 30.02
CA PRO A 9 -101.54 44.88 31.09
C PRO A 9 -101.37 43.34 30.81
N ASP A 10 -100.86 42.58 31.80
CA ASP A 10 -101.46 41.39 32.50
C ASP A 10 -101.72 40.01 31.77
N PRO A 11 -102.29 38.92 32.39
CA PRO A 11 -101.53 37.68 32.76
C PRO A 11 -102.15 36.31 32.31
N THR A 12 -101.63 35.14 32.78
CA THR A 12 -102.33 33.88 33.26
C THR A 12 -101.35 32.66 33.38
N PRO A 13 -101.50 31.70 34.34
CA PRO A 13 -100.52 30.59 34.59
C PRO A 13 -101.00 29.12 34.36
N ASP A 14 -100.09 28.15 34.63
CA ASP A 14 -100.23 26.66 34.74
C ASP A 14 -100.35 25.84 33.42
N PRO A 15 -100.05 24.50 33.34
CA PRO A 15 -99.79 23.50 34.40
C PRO A 15 -98.58 22.52 34.17
N THR A 16 -98.45 21.47 35.00
CA THR A 16 -97.39 20.42 35.04
C THR A 16 -98.02 19.01 34.87
N PRO A 17 -97.51 18.05 34.04
CA PRO A 17 -96.52 17.03 34.51
C PRO A 17 -95.68 16.20 33.47
N THR A 18 -94.77 15.33 33.97
CA THR A 18 -94.35 13.95 33.54
C THR A 18 -94.15 13.61 32.04
N PRO A 19 -93.00 13.03 31.56
CA PRO A 19 -92.54 11.68 31.95
C PRO A 19 -91.02 11.34 31.93
N THR A 20 -90.67 10.16 32.46
CA THR A 20 -89.36 9.48 32.29
C THR A 20 -89.46 8.32 31.29
N PRO A 21 -88.49 8.18 30.36
CA PRO A 21 -87.99 6.86 29.99
C PRO A 21 -86.44 6.79 29.92
N ASP A 22 -85.95 5.56 29.86
CA ASP A 22 -84.54 5.13 29.97
C ASP A 22 -83.82 5.08 28.59
N PRO A 23 -82.56 4.61 28.48
CA PRO A 23 -81.33 5.42 28.46
C PRO A 23 -80.77 5.67 27.05
N THR A 24 -79.73 6.51 26.95
CA THR A 24 -78.82 6.59 25.78
C THR A 24 -77.41 6.16 26.25
N PRO A 25 -76.69 5.31 25.48
CA PRO A 25 -75.39 4.78 25.91
C PRO A 25 -74.39 5.90 26.23
N THR A 26 -73.65 5.73 27.31
CA THR A 26 -72.45 6.53 27.58
C THR A 26 -71.52 6.41 26.37
N PRO A 27 -71.11 7.52 25.73
CA PRO A 27 -70.13 7.43 24.67
C PRO A 27 -68.87 6.80 25.24
N THR A 28 -68.38 5.74 24.61
CA THR A 28 -66.99 5.31 24.75
C THR A 28 -66.12 6.56 24.61
N PRO A 29 -65.21 6.87 25.54
CA PRO A 29 -64.35 8.03 25.39
C PRO A 29 -63.65 7.89 24.05
N THR A 30 -63.85 8.87 23.16
CA THR A 30 -63.09 8.97 21.93
C THR A 30 -61.63 8.82 22.32
N PRO A 31 -60.87 7.85 21.76
CA PRO A 31 -59.46 7.74 22.09
C PRO A 31 -58.84 9.11 21.81
N THR A 32 -58.25 9.71 22.85
CA THR A 32 -57.55 10.98 22.70
C THR A 32 -56.57 10.79 21.55
N PRO A 33 -56.62 11.62 20.48
CA PRO A 33 -55.69 11.46 19.38
C PRO A 33 -54.26 11.41 19.94
N PRO A 34 -53.39 10.53 19.42
CA PRO A 34 -52.03 10.41 19.94
C PRO A 34 -51.41 11.79 19.97
N VAL A 35 -50.85 12.16 21.13
CA VAL A 35 -50.23 13.47 21.30
C VAL A 35 -49.03 13.51 20.37
N ILE A 36 -49.16 14.29 19.30
CA ILE A 36 -48.06 14.60 18.37
C ILE A 36 -46.95 15.20 19.20
N GLN A 37 -45.81 14.51 19.27
CA GLN A 37 -44.62 15.01 19.94
C GLN A 37 -43.69 15.64 18.90
N PRO A 38 -42.90 16.66 19.29
CA PRO A 38 -41.76 17.05 18.47
C PRO A 38 -40.75 15.90 18.43
N PRO A 39 -39.91 15.83 17.38
CA PRO A 39 -38.74 14.97 17.40
C PRO A 39 -37.78 15.39 18.52
N VAL A 40 -36.94 14.48 18.96
CA VAL A 40 -35.83 14.74 19.88
C VAL A 40 -34.61 15.05 19.01
N ALA A 41 -34.25 16.33 18.96
CA ALA A 41 -33.02 16.80 18.34
C ALA A 41 -31.87 16.81 19.36
N VAL A 42 -30.68 16.37 18.97
CA VAL A 42 -29.49 16.26 19.83
C VAL A 42 -28.35 17.11 19.25
N ASP A 43 -27.61 17.84 20.08
CA ASP A 43 -26.50 18.66 19.60
C ASP A 43 -25.32 17.78 19.11
N ASP A 44 -24.73 18.15 17.98
CA ASP A 44 -23.61 17.45 17.34
C ASP A 44 -22.26 18.10 17.63
N LEU A 45 -21.20 17.31 17.44
CA LEU A 45 -19.82 17.75 17.42
C LEU A 45 -19.08 17.16 16.21
N VAL A 46 -18.49 18.04 15.41
CA VAL A 46 -17.64 17.69 14.26
C VAL A 46 -16.25 18.25 14.52
N LYS A 47 -15.22 17.42 14.39
CA LYS A 47 -13.80 17.81 14.45
C LYS A 47 -13.15 17.56 13.09
N ARG A 48 -12.24 18.43 12.65
CA ARG A 48 -11.56 18.29 11.36
C ARG A 48 -10.28 19.14 11.24
N ASN A 49 -9.41 18.76 10.32
CA ASN A 49 -8.23 19.53 9.90
C ASN A 49 -8.65 20.78 9.08
N PRO A 50 -7.81 21.82 8.91
CA PRO A 50 -8.13 23.00 8.10
C PRO A 50 -8.30 22.73 6.60
N THR A 51 -7.73 21.66 6.05
CA THR A 51 -7.74 21.34 4.62
C THR A 51 -8.90 20.43 4.20
N GLY A 52 -9.51 20.67 3.03
CA GLY A 52 -10.57 19.81 2.45
C GLY A 52 -11.99 20.01 2.99
N SER A 53 -12.89 19.06 2.77
CA SER A 53 -14.29 19.08 3.23
C SER A 53 -14.59 17.92 4.19
N VAL A 54 -15.47 18.11 5.19
CA VAL A 54 -15.98 17.02 6.04
C VAL A 54 -17.47 16.82 5.80
N THR A 55 -17.91 15.58 5.69
CA THR A 55 -19.32 15.21 5.46
C THR A 55 -19.80 14.33 6.61
N PHE A 56 -20.98 14.64 7.17
CA PHE A 56 -21.54 13.99 8.35
C PHE A 56 -23.08 14.05 8.33
N ASN A 57 -23.76 13.18 9.06
CA ASN A 57 -25.21 13.14 9.14
C ASN A 57 -25.71 13.54 10.55
N VAL A 58 -26.40 14.68 10.65
CA VAL A 58 -26.95 15.19 11.94
C VAL A 58 -28.17 14.41 12.42
N LEU A 59 -28.69 13.46 11.62
CA LEU A 59 -29.83 12.62 12.00
C LEU A 59 -29.41 11.29 12.65
N ASP A 60 -28.12 11.01 12.80
CA ASP A 60 -27.62 9.73 13.35
C ASP A 60 -27.89 9.58 14.86
N ASN A 61 -28.02 10.70 15.59
CA ASN A 61 -28.34 10.78 17.03
C ASN A 61 -29.77 11.28 17.32
N ASP A 62 -30.47 11.80 16.32
CA ASP A 62 -31.85 12.29 16.43
C ASP A 62 -32.88 11.16 16.43
N SER A 63 -34.05 11.40 17.03
CA SER A 63 -35.12 10.38 17.04
C SER A 63 -36.53 10.97 17.07
N ASP A 64 -37.48 10.28 16.43
CA ASP A 64 -38.90 10.60 16.53
C ASP A 64 -39.62 9.67 17.52
N PRO A 65 -40.33 10.18 18.55
CA PRO A 65 -41.03 9.33 19.52
C PRO A 65 -42.27 8.60 18.95
N GLN A 66 -42.66 8.83 17.69
CA GLN A 66 -43.70 8.09 16.96
C GLN A 66 -43.11 7.18 15.86
N GLY A 67 -41.82 7.29 15.55
CA GLY A 67 -41.14 6.55 14.49
C GLY A 67 -41.31 7.13 13.08
N GLU A 68 -41.73 8.39 12.98
CA GLU A 68 -41.85 9.10 11.70
C GLU A 68 -40.48 9.44 11.09
N THR A 69 -40.42 9.60 9.77
CA THR A 69 -39.18 10.00 9.07
C THR A 69 -38.81 11.44 9.39
N LEU A 70 -37.56 11.65 9.81
CA LEU A 70 -37.00 12.96 10.10
C LEU A 70 -36.45 13.62 8.83
N LEU A 71 -36.73 14.92 8.66
CA LEU A 71 -36.17 15.74 7.60
C LEU A 71 -35.66 17.08 8.15
N ILE A 72 -34.54 17.55 7.60
CA ILE A 72 -34.01 18.90 7.84
C ILE A 72 -34.83 19.91 7.05
N ILE A 73 -35.41 20.88 7.75
CA ILE A 73 -36.27 21.92 7.15
C ILE A 73 -35.66 23.33 7.18
N ALA A 74 -34.61 23.54 7.97
CA ALA A 74 -33.82 24.77 8.00
C ALA A 74 -32.45 24.53 8.65
N ASN A 75 -31.46 25.32 8.24
CA ASN A 75 -30.21 25.50 8.97
C ASN A 75 -29.75 26.97 8.93
N THR A 76 -28.94 27.39 9.89
CA THR A 76 -28.20 28.65 9.79
C THR A 76 -26.94 28.46 8.94
N PRO A 77 -26.37 29.54 8.37
CA PRO A 77 -25.00 29.48 7.88
C PRO A 77 -24.01 29.35 9.05
N THR A 78 -22.83 28.87 8.70
CA THR A 78 -21.56 28.89 9.44
C THR A 78 -20.86 30.26 9.28
N THR A 79 -19.75 30.47 10.00
CA THR A 79 -19.02 31.76 10.02
C THR A 79 -17.53 31.69 9.65
N GLY A 80 -16.95 30.49 9.65
CA GLY A 80 -15.57 30.21 9.25
C GLY A 80 -15.48 29.22 8.08
N GLY A 81 -16.55 29.06 7.31
CA GLY A 81 -16.59 28.18 6.16
C GLY A 81 -17.96 28.06 5.50
N ASP A 82 -17.98 27.48 4.31
CA ASP A 82 -19.18 27.14 3.54
C ASP A 82 -19.83 25.85 4.07
N LEU A 83 -21.17 25.81 4.05
CA LEU A 83 -21.97 24.67 4.50
C LEU A 83 -22.99 24.28 3.42
N LEU A 84 -22.85 23.07 2.91
CA LEU A 84 -23.83 22.41 2.03
C LEU A 84 -24.73 21.51 2.87
N SER A 85 -26.05 21.57 2.65
CA SER A 85 -27.04 20.81 3.44
C SER A 85 -28.02 20.02 2.57
N SER A 86 -28.40 18.83 3.05
CA SER A 86 -29.43 17.98 2.48
C SER A 86 -30.65 17.88 3.42
N PRO A 87 -31.89 17.84 2.89
CA PRO A 87 -33.07 17.49 3.68
C PRO A 87 -32.97 16.14 4.40
N THR A 88 -32.10 15.24 3.94
CA THR A 88 -31.89 13.90 4.49
C THR A 88 -30.91 13.85 5.68
N GLY A 89 -30.51 14.99 6.24
CA GLY A 89 -29.59 15.05 7.40
C GLY A 89 -28.10 15.14 7.05
N LEU A 90 -27.73 14.86 5.80
CA LEU A 90 -26.34 14.94 5.36
C LEU A 90 -25.91 16.40 5.18
N PHE A 91 -24.83 16.80 5.84
CA PHE A 91 -24.17 18.09 5.71
C PHE A 91 -22.72 17.90 5.25
N THR A 92 -22.21 18.86 4.47
CA THR A 92 -20.79 18.96 4.12
C THR A 92 -20.29 20.35 4.48
N TYR A 93 -19.24 20.43 5.29
CA TYR A 93 -18.63 21.69 5.72
C TYR A 93 -17.21 21.84 5.15
N ILE A 94 -16.93 23.03 4.61
CA ILE A 94 -15.69 23.41 3.96
C ILE A 94 -15.19 24.70 4.64
N PRO A 95 -14.07 24.69 5.40
CA PRO A 95 -13.57 25.87 6.07
C PRO A 95 -13.11 26.91 5.05
N ASP A 96 -13.19 28.18 5.44
CA ASP A 96 -12.50 29.24 4.73
C ASP A 96 -10.98 28.99 4.79
N SER A 97 -10.26 29.37 3.74
CA SER A 97 -8.81 29.17 3.64
C SER A 97 -8.08 29.79 4.83
N GLY A 98 -7.47 28.96 5.67
CA GLY A 98 -6.76 29.39 6.89
C GLY A 98 -7.65 29.64 8.11
N PHE A 99 -8.91 29.19 8.09
CA PHE A 99 -9.76 29.20 9.28
C PHE A 99 -9.36 28.08 10.26
N LEU A 100 -9.22 28.46 11.53
CA LEU A 100 -8.88 27.61 12.67
C LEU A 100 -9.73 28.03 13.89
N GLY A 101 -9.99 27.09 14.78
CA GLY A 101 -10.87 27.22 15.94
C GLY A 101 -12.34 26.78 15.70
N ASN A 102 -13.23 27.27 16.57
CA ASN A 102 -14.63 26.83 16.60
C ASN A 102 -15.53 27.61 15.63
N ASP A 103 -16.36 26.87 14.91
CA ASP A 103 -17.52 27.38 14.17
C ASP A 103 -18.79 26.64 14.64
N SER A 104 -19.98 27.11 14.25
CA SER A 104 -21.22 26.40 14.56
C SER A 104 -22.37 26.77 13.63
N PHE A 105 -23.33 25.87 13.50
CA PHE A 105 -24.64 26.20 12.94
C PHE A 105 -25.74 25.49 13.72
N ARG A 106 -26.97 25.99 13.58
CA ARG A 106 -28.16 25.35 14.13
C ARG A 106 -29.01 24.79 13.02
N TYR A 107 -29.48 23.56 13.16
CA TYR A 107 -30.44 22.96 12.25
C TYR A 107 -31.82 22.80 12.91
N THR A 108 -32.85 22.64 12.10
CA THR A 108 -34.21 22.33 12.53
C THR A 108 -34.67 21.07 11.82
N VAL A 109 -34.93 20.03 12.61
CA VAL A 109 -35.43 18.73 12.18
C VAL A 109 -36.94 18.67 12.41
N SER A 110 -37.67 18.04 11.50
CA SER A 110 -39.12 17.89 11.58
C SER A 110 -39.56 16.47 11.25
N ASN A 111 -40.59 16.00 11.96
CA ASN A 111 -41.37 14.80 11.65
C ASN A 111 -42.59 15.12 10.76
N GLY A 112 -42.70 16.35 10.24
CA GLY A 112 -43.85 16.88 9.49
C GLY A 112 -44.75 17.76 10.36
N PRO A 113 -45.54 17.22 11.32
CA PRO A 113 -46.43 18.02 12.16
C PRO A 113 -45.74 18.91 13.20
N ALA A 114 -44.51 18.55 13.63
CA ALA A 114 -43.76 19.24 14.66
C ALA A 114 -42.26 19.30 14.30
N SER A 115 -41.49 20.08 15.06
CA SER A 115 -40.06 20.28 14.83
C SER A 115 -39.30 20.54 16.12
N ALA A 116 -38.04 20.14 16.14
CA ALA A 116 -37.05 20.51 17.15
C ALA A 116 -35.80 21.07 16.47
N ALA A 117 -34.89 21.66 17.24
CA ALA A 117 -33.69 22.28 16.72
C ALA A 117 -32.51 22.04 17.66
N ALA A 118 -31.40 21.61 17.08
CA ALA A 118 -30.14 21.39 17.75
C ALA A 118 -29.01 22.18 17.05
N THR A 119 -27.80 22.02 17.55
CA THR A 119 -26.61 22.80 17.21
C THR A 119 -25.48 21.85 16.83
N VAL A 120 -24.92 22.04 15.65
CA VAL A 120 -23.66 21.41 15.27
C VAL A 120 -22.55 22.36 15.70
N ASN A 121 -21.67 21.88 16.57
CA ASN A 121 -20.43 22.55 16.92
C ASN A 121 -19.33 21.96 16.03
N ILE A 122 -18.59 22.82 15.34
CA ILE A 122 -17.50 22.43 14.45
C ILE A 122 -16.20 22.94 15.07
N ILE A 123 -15.18 22.09 15.13
CA ILE A 123 -13.82 22.48 15.54
C ILE A 123 -12.91 22.20 14.36
N VAL A 124 -12.30 23.26 13.82
CA VAL A 124 -11.28 23.21 12.78
C VAL A 124 -9.94 23.44 13.45
N ASN A 125 -8.99 22.54 13.30
CA ASN A 125 -7.82 22.45 14.18
C ASN A 125 -6.60 21.97 13.39
N GLN A 126 -5.45 22.63 13.49
CA GLN A 126 -4.20 22.03 12.99
C GLN A 126 -3.70 21.00 14.02
N SER A 127 -3.03 19.92 13.60
CA SER A 127 -2.41 19.03 14.60
C SER A 127 -1.11 19.66 15.11
N PRO A 128 -0.76 19.47 16.40
CA PRO A 128 0.50 19.96 16.94
C PRO A 128 1.68 19.19 16.35
N GLU A 129 2.82 19.85 16.24
CA GLU A 129 4.03 19.34 15.61
C GLU A 129 5.15 19.25 16.67
N LEU A 130 5.90 18.14 16.66
CA LEU A 130 7.09 17.96 17.50
C LEU A 130 8.31 18.33 16.67
N ILE A 131 9.06 19.32 17.11
CA ILE A 131 10.17 19.97 16.37
C ILE A 131 11.55 19.55 16.88
N VAL A 132 11.67 19.21 18.18
CA VAL A 132 12.94 18.84 18.83
C VAL A 132 12.67 17.75 19.88
N ASN A 133 13.50 16.71 19.91
CA ASN A 133 13.38 15.56 20.84
C ASN A 133 14.75 14.93 21.16
N GLU A 134 15.71 15.75 21.61
CA GLU A 134 17.11 15.36 21.81
C GLU A 134 17.36 14.58 23.11
N LEU A 135 18.40 13.73 23.09
CA LEU A 135 18.93 13.02 24.25
C LEU A 135 19.28 13.99 25.40
N LEU A 136 18.81 13.67 26.61
CA LEU A 136 19.27 14.35 27.82
C LEU A 136 20.40 13.55 28.52
N VAL A 137 21.61 14.10 28.54
CA VAL A 137 22.72 13.54 29.34
C VAL A 137 22.81 14.20 30.72
N VAL A 138 23.01 13.41 31.79
CA VAL A 138 23.11 13.89 33.18
C VAL A 138 23.97 12.99 34.07
N GLU A 139 24.78 13.57 34.95
CA GLU A 139 25.61 12.80 35.90
C GLU A 139 24.80 12.20 37.06
N THR A 140 25.25 11.06 37.61
CA THR A 140 24.59 10.39 38.73
C THR A 140 24.42 11.30 39.96
N GLY A 141 23.18 11.40 40.45
CA GLY A 141 22.82 12.21 41.60
C GLY A 141 22.68 13.72 41.36
N GLU A 142 22.86 14.22 40.13
CA GLU A 142 22.66 15.63 39.77
C GLU A 142 21.25 15.89 39.19
N GLU A 143 20.89 17.18 39.03
CA GLU A 143 19.65 17.61 38.37
C GLU A 143 19.92 18.30 37.04
N ALA A 144 19.20 17.90 35.98
CA ALA A 144 19.19 18.57 34.69
C ALA A 144 17.84 19.25 34.39
N ILE A 145 17.84 20.21 33.45
CA ILE A 145 16.65 20.95 33.01
C ILE A 145 16.22 20.40 31.65
N LEU A 146 14.97 19.93 31.56
CA LEU A 146 14.34 19.67 30.27
C LEU A 146 13.92 21.03 29.69
N SER A 147 14.64 21.48 28.65
CA SER A 147 14.52 22.81 28.05
C SER A 147 14.03 22.73 26.59
N ALA A 148 13.68 23.87 26.01
CA ALA A 148 13.21 23.94 24.62
C ALA A 148 14.29 23.62 23.56
N SER A 149 15.55 23.42 23.96
CA SER A 149 16.61 22.86 23.08
C SER A 149 16.70 21.34 23.13
N LEU A 150 15.87 20.68 23.96
CA LEU A 150 15.79 19.22 24.08
C LEU A 150 14.38 18.74 23.73
N LEU A 151 13.34 19.48 24.12
CA LEU A 151 11.96 19.13 23.81
C LEU A 151 11.15 20.36 23.39
N LEU A 152 10.75 20.42 22.12
CA LEU A 152 9.98 21.52 21.57
C LEU A 152 8.85 21.02 20.69
N ALA A 153 7.62 21.38 21.04
CA ALA A 153 6.46 21.32 20.16
C ALA A 153 6.00 22.72 19.76
N THR A 154 5.45 22.83 18.56
CA THR A 154 4.77 24.03 18.07
C THR A 154 3.40 23.70 17.50
N ASP A 155 2.56 24.71 17.45
CA ASP A 155 1.21 24.65 16.88
C ASP A 155 0.86 26.04 16.33
N ALA A 156 0.06 26.08 15.28
CA ALA A 156 -0.26 27.31 14.56
C ALA A 156 -1.45 28.06 15.17
N ASP A 157 -2.42 27.34 15.74
CA ASP A 157 -3.61 27.90 16.38
C ASP A 157 -3.57 27.85 17.92
N ASP A 158 -2.84 26.91 18.52
CA ASP A 158 -2.77 26.78 19.98
C ASP A 158 -1.48 27.36 20.62
N PRO A 159 -1.60 28.20 21.67
CA PRO A 159 -0.43 28.70 22.39
C PRO A 159 0.28 27.59 23.18
N PRO A 160 1.58 27.75 23.54
CA PRO A 160 2.35 26.76 24.32
C PRO A 160 1.73 26.33 25.66
N THR A 161 0.72 27.05 26.18
CA THR A 161 -0.03 26.65 27.39
C THR A 161 -1.07 25.56 27.15
N ASN A 162 -1.46 25.33 25.88
CA ASN A 162 -2.49 24.38 25.48
C ASN A 162 -1.88 23.09 24.91
N LEU A 163 -0.65 23.17 24.41
CA LEU A 163 0.15 22.00 24.02
C LEU A 163 0.59 21.23 25.27
N ASN A 164 0.02 20.05 25.47
CA ASN A 164 0.20 19.19 26.61
C ASN A 164 0.96 17.91 26.24
N TYR A 165 2.06 17.68 26.95
CA TYR A 165 2.78 16.42 27.02
C TYR A 165 2.13 15.56 28.09
N ARG A 166 1.45 14.48 27.69
CA ARG A 166 0.81 13.52 28.61
C ARG A 166 1.68 12.29 28.76
N ILE A 167 2.18 12.03 29.96
CA ILE A 167 3.06 10.88 30.23
C ILE A 167 2.26 9.57 30.11
N GLY A 168 2.59 8.75 29.11
CA GLY A 168 2.15 7.36 29.00
C GLY A 168 2.96 6.45 29.94
N GLN A 169 4.28 6.55 29.88
CA GLN A 169 5.21 5.83 30.76
C GLN A 169 6.17 6.83 31.40
N GLY A 170 6.24 6.87 32.73
CA GLY A 170 7.22 7.70 33.44
C GLY A 170 8.60 7.05 33.55
N THR A 171 9.57 7.84 34.00
CA THR A 171 10.96 7.44 34.25
C THR A 171 11.07 6.29 35.26
N ALA A 172 12.07 5.44 35.05
CA ALA A 172 12.33 4.22 35.81
C ALA A 172 13.50 4.34 36.79
N ARG A 173 14.52 5.19 36.50
CA ARG A 173 15.72 5.35 37.34
C ARG A 173 15.72 6.66 38.14
N GLY A 174 15.41 7.78 37.49
CA GLY A 174 15.29 9.10 38.09
C GLY A 174 13.84 9.56 38.26
N ASP A 175 13.66 10.75 38.84
CA ASP A 175 12.35 11.40 38.97
C ASP A 175 12.28 12.62 38.03
N LEU A 176 11.36 12.61 37.06
CA LEU A 176 10.95 13.80 36.31
C LEU A 176 10.00 14.65 37.18
N ILE A 177 10.31 15.95 37.36
CA ILE A 177 9.66 16.83 38.35
C ILE A 177 9.25 18.16 37.69
N LEU A 178 7.96 18.48 37.79
CA LEU A 178 7.45 19.83 37.54
C LEU A 178 7.68 20.71 38.77
N GLN A 179 8.54 21.70 38.63
CA GLN A 179 8.87 22.69 39.65
C GLN A 179 7.76 23.72 39.81
N GLY A 180 7.54 24.16 41.04
CA GLY A 180 6.48 25.10 41.40
C GLY A 180 6.51 25.45 42.88
N THR A 181 5.39 25.93 43.43
CA THR A 181 5.26 26.22 44.88
C THR A 181 5.34 24.97 45.74
N ALA A 182 5.01 23.80 45.17
CA ALA A 182 5.30 22.48 45.70
C ALA A 182 5.71 21.59 44.51
N PRO A 183 6.95 21.08 44.43
CA PRO A 183 7.39 20.23 43.33
C PRO A 183 6.49 19.00 43.17
N GLN A 184 6.12 18.67 41.93
CA GLN A 184 5.26 17.53 41.60
C GLN A 184 6.02 16.51 40.73
N PRO A 185 6.16 15.24 41.14
CA PRO A 185 6.71 14.22 40.27
C PRO A 185 5.73 13.91 39.13
N LEU A 186 6.25 13.84 37.90
CA LEU A 186 5.53 13.51 36.68
C LEU A 186 5.64 12.00 36.44
N ARG A 187 4.49 11.31 36.48
CA ARG A 187 4.38 9.84 36.36
C ARG A 187 3.35 9.50 35.28
N THR A 188 3.16 8.23 34.95
CA THR A 188 2.06 7.78 34.07
C THR A 188 0.73 8.45 34.43
N GLY A 189 0.11 9.11 33.46
CA GLY A 189 -1.12 9.89 33.60
C GLY A 189 -0.95 11.35 34.01
N SER A 190 0.26 11.78 34.42
CA SER A 190 0.61 13.19 34.60
C SER A 190 0.71 13.92 33.26
N SER A 191 0.71 15.24 33.30
CA SER A 191 1.02 16.07 32.14
C SER A 191 1.75 17.36 32.52
N PHE A 192 2.45 17.91 31.54
CA PHE A 192 3.02 19.26 31.55
C PHE A 192 2.77 19.93 30.18
N THR A 193 3.08 21.21 30.06
CA THR A 193 2.81 21.98 28.83
C THR A 193 4.10 22.39 28.13
N GLN A 194 4.05 22.74 26.83
CA GLN A 194 5.22 23.36 26.17
C GLN A 194 5.65 24.64 26.91
N GLN A 195 4.71 25.40 27.48
CA GLN A 195 5.03 26.56 28.32
C GLN A 195 5.85 26.17 29.57
N SER A 196 5.68 24.95 30.11
CA SER A 196 6.48 24.42 31.22
C SER A 196 7.93 24.14 30.80
N VAL A 197 8.13 23.66 29.57
CA VAL A 197 9.47 23.44 28.99
C VAL A 197 10.12 24.79 28.64
N ASN A 198 9.41 25.66 27.92
CA ASN A 198 9.84 27.02 27.56
C ASN A 198 10.20 27.92 28.76
N THR A 199 9.74 27.58 29.97
CA THR A 199 10.07 28.31 31.21
C THR A 199 11.07 27.59 32.11
N ASN A 200 11.66 26.48 31.64
CA ASN A 200 12.69 25.71 32.34
C ASN A 200 12.24 25.27 33.76
N VAL A 201 10.95 24.95 33.92
CA VAL A 201 10.38 24.44 35.18
C VAL A 201 10.25 22.92 35.23
N ILE A 202 10.59 22.21 34.15
CA ILE A 202 10.74 20.75 34.19
C ILE A 202 12.19 20.43 34.54
N ARG A 203 12.39 19.57 35.55
CA ARG A 203 13.70 19.04 35.93
C ARG A 203 13.67 17.53 35.92
N TYR A 204 14.77 16.92 35.51
CA TYR A 204 15.04 15.51 35.74
C TYR A 204 16.08 15.40 36.86
N SER A 205 15.78 14.59 37.87
CA SER A 205 16.67 14.31 39.00
C SER A 205 17.23 12.91 38.84
N ALA A 206 18.53 12.79 38.57
CA ALA A 206 19.18 11.52 38.32
C ALA A 206 19.23 10.64 39.58
N GLY A 207 19.14 9.33 39.35
CA GLY A 207 19.41 8.33 40.39
C GLY A 207 20.90 8.22 40.72
N SER A 208 21.24 7.38 41.70
CA SER A 208 22.63 7.08 42.07
C SER A 208 23.23 5.90 41.27
N ALA A 209 22.74 5.65 40.06
CA ALA A 209 23.16 4.57 39.19
C ALA A 209 22.97 4.99 37.74
N ALA A 210 24.01 4.80 36.94
CA ALA A 210 24.06 5.12 35.52
C ALA A 210 23.19 4.19 34.64
N GLY A 211 23.21 4.44 33.33
CA GLY A 211 22.47 3.73 32.29
C GLY A 211 21.20 4.45 31.83
N GLY A 212 20.57 3.91 30.78
CA GLY A 212 19.40 4.53 30.13
C GLY A 212 18.15 4.63 31.02
N ASP A 213 17.47 5.76 30.92
CA ASP A 213 16.16 6.07 31.49
C ASP A 213 15.38 6.93 30.49
N GLY A 214 14.08 7.12 30.66
CA GLY A 214 13.31 7.91 29.71
C GLY A 214 11.83 7.94 30.02
N PHE A 215 11.06 8.67 29.23
CA PHE A 215 9.60 8.68 29.37
C PHE A 215 8.90 8.67 28.01
N ILE A 216 7.80 7.92 27.94
CA ILE A 216 6.92 7.90 26.77
C ILE A 216 5.81 8.92 27.00
N PHE A 217 5.57 9.80 26.04
CA PHE A 217 4.53 10.82 26.09
C PHE A 217 3.62 10.81 24.87
N PHE A 218 2.44 11.40 25.01
CA PHE A 218 1.55 11.80 23.92
C PHE A 218 1.51 13.33 23.86
N LEU A 219 1.77 13.92 22.70
CA LEU A 219 1.59 15.35 22.47
C LEU A 219 0.15 15.63 22.03
N THR A 220 -0.53 16.58 22.69
CA THR A 220 -1.92 16.95 22.36
C THR A 220 -2.23 18.41 22.72
N ASP A 221 -2.97 19.07 21.85
CA ASP A 221 -3.63 20.38 22.05
C ASP A 221 -4.99 20.26 22.82
N GLY A 222 -5.51 19.03 22.97
CA GLY A 222 -6.85 18.72 23.51
C GLY A 222 -7.90 18.37 22.44
N VAL A 223 -7.59 18.54 21.16
CA VAL A 223 -8.43 18.25 20.00
C VAL A 223 -7.86 17.10 19.17
N ALA A 224 -6.59 17.22 18.76
CA ALA A 224 -5.75 16.23 18.10
C ALA A 224 -4.74 15.61 19.10
N THR A 225 -4.10 14.50 18.73
CA THR A 225 -3.07 13.83 19.56
C THR A 225 -2.12 13.09 18.62
N LEU A 226 -0.82 13.36 18.73
CA LEU A 226 0.19 12.59 18.01
C LEU A 226 0.31 11.17 18.56
N PRO A 227 0.91 10.23 17.81
CA PRO A 227 1.38 8.95 18.34
C PRO A 227 2.23 9.10 19.61
N GLN A 228 2.45 7.99 20.30
CA GLN A 228 3.34 7.99 21.46
C GLN A 228 4.80 8.16 21.02
N THR A 229 5.56 9.00 21.72
CA THR A 229 6.97 9.28 21.44
C THR A 229 7.80 9.03 22.70
N LEU A 230 9.02 8.52 22.53
CA LEU A 230 10.02 8.36 23.60
C LEU A 230 10.89 9.61 23.70
N PHE A 231 11.18 10.04 24.92
CA PHE A 231 12.27 10.95 25.24
C PHE A 231 13.34 10.16 26.02
N ASP A 232 14.54 9.96 25.44
CA ASP A 232 15.64 9.21 26.07
C ASP A 232 16.51 10.09 26.99
N ILE A 233 17.09 9.47 28.01
CA ILE A 233 17.91 10.10 29.03
C ILE A 233 19.09 9.17 29.35
N ALA A 234 20.30 9.64 29.08
CA ALA A 234 21.53 8.97 29.49
C ALA A 234 21.95 9.47 30.89
N ILE A 235 21.91 8.57 31.88
CA ILE A 235 22.55 8.82 33.18
C ILE A 235 23.98 8.30 33.12
N VAL A 236 24.98 9.15 33.31
CA VAL A 236 26.41 8.81 33.27
C VAL A 236 27.06 8.97 34.65
N ASP A 237 28.13 8.24 34.93
CA ASP A 237 28.92 8.35 36.16
C ASP A 237 29.95 9.49 36.12
N ARG A 238 30.36 9.97 34.94
CA ARG A 238 31.32 11.07 34.76
C ARG A 238 31.23 11.73 33.37
N THR A 239 31.46 13.03 33.31
CA THR A 239 31.71 13.78 32.06
C THR A 239 33.19 14.08 31.84
N LEU A 240 33.65 13.98 30.59
CA LEU A 240 34.95 14.40 30.07
C LEU A 240 34.74 15.26 28.81
N ALA A 241 35.62 16.22 28.56
CA ALA A 241 35.64 16.99 27.32
C ALA A 241 37.09 17.35 26.96
N GLY A 242 37.39 17.34 25.67
CA GLY A 242 38.67 17.74 25.10
C GLY A 242 38.86 19.25 25.02
N THR A 243 39.65 19.66 24.03
CA THR A 243 39.96 21.03 23.67
C THR A 243 39.75 21.21 22.15
N PRO A 244 39.75 22.46 21.62
CA PRO A 244 39.62 22.67 20.17
C PRO A 244 40.89 22.30 19.35
N GLY A 245 41.45 21.10 19.56
CA GLY A 245 42.44 20.48 18.67
C GLY A 245 42.98 19.16 19.23
N ASP A 246 43.44 18.30 18.31
CA ASP A 246 43.82 16.87 18.44
C ASP A 246 44.10 16.39 19.89
N ASP A 247 43.08 15.83 20.52
CA ASP A 247 43.08 15.28 21.87
C ASP A 247 43.03 13.73 21.87
N SER A 248 43.35 13.15 23.03
CA SER A 248 43.21 11.70 23.25
C SER A 248 42.51 11.48 24.57
N LEU A 249 41.25 11.08 24.47
CA LEU A 249 40.30 10.97 25.56
C LEU A 249 40.05 9.49 25.84
N THR A 250 39.98 9.12 27.12
CA THR A 250 39.70 7.74 27.51
C THR A 250 38.80 7.72 28.72
N GLY A 251 37.73 6.96 28.58
CA GLY A 251 36.74 6.63 29.57
C GLY A 251 37.30 5.70 30.65
N ASN A 252 36.40 4.93 31.25
CA ASN A 252 36.67 3.93 32.25
C ASN A 252 35.56 2.87 32.16
N ALA A 253 35.66 1.77 32.90
CA ALA A 253 34.63 0.73 32.86
C ALA A 253 33.37 1.09 33.68
N LEU A 254 32.83 2.30 33.47
CA LEU A 254 31.60 2.89 34.00
C LEU A 254 31.14 3.96 33.00
N SER A 255 29.83 4.05 32.77
CA SER A 255 29.20 5.02 31.88
C SER A 255 29.80 6.42 31.95
N ASP A 256 30.48 6.84 30.90
CA ASP A 256 31.06 8.15 30.70
C ASP A 256 30.30 8.95 29.64
N PHE A 257 30.33 10.27 29.74
CA PHE A 257 30.03 11.18 28.63
C PHE A 257 31.33 11.84 28.18
N ILE A 258 31.76 11.61 26.94
CA ILE A 258 33.02 12.12 26.39
C ILE A 258 32.73 12.91 25.13
N ARG A 259 33.34 14.10 25.00
CA ARG A 259 33.26 14.93 23.79
C ARG A 259 34.63 15.40 23.33
N GLY A 260 34.92 15.28 22.04
CA GLY A 260 36.14 15.80 21.42
C GLY A 260 36.17 17.33 21.44
N LEU A 261 35.15 17.94 20.83
CA LEU A 261 35.12 19.32 20.31
C LEU A 261 35.80 19.38 18.92
N ALA A 262 36.28 20.54 18.49
CA ALA A 262 36.97 20.63 17.20
C ALA A 262 38.37 20.00 17.28
N GLY A 263 38.76 19.13 16.37
CA GLY A 263 40.06 18.46 16.40
C GLY A 263 40.07 17.19 15.56
N ASN A 264 41.20 16.49 15.54
CA ASN A 264 41.27 15.11 15.07
C ASN A 264 41.54 14.23 16.28
N ASP A 265 40.47 13.81 16.95
CA ASP A 265 40.48 13.27 18.28
C ASP A 265 40.44 11.74 18.29
N VAL A 266 40.94 11.15 19.38
CA VAL A 266 40.86 9.72 19.63
C VAL A 266 40.13 9.49 20.94
N ILE A 267 38.92 8.98 20.85
CA ILE A 267 37.98 8.78 21.96
C ILE A 267 37.78 7.27 22.18
N SER A 268 37.78 6.84 23.44
CA SER A 268 37.47 5.45 23.81
C SER A 268 36.66 5.41 25.10
N GLY A 269 35.48 4.79 25.09
CA GLY A 269 34.59 4.65 26.26
C GLY A 269 35.09 3.59 27.25
N LEU A 270 35.30 2.38 26.72
CA LEU A 270 35.69 1.11 27.35
C LEU A 270 34.53 0.23 27.84
N GLY A 271 33.39 0.78 28.29
CA GLY A 271 32.17 -0.02 28.47
C GLY A 271 31.40 0.12 29.80
N ASN A 272 30.26 -0.60 29.84
CA ASN A 272 28.93 -0.06 30.16
C ASN A 272 28.49 1.01 29.13
N ARG A 273 27.19 1.33 29.07
CA ARG A 273 26.62 2.39 28.21
C ARG A 273 27.34 3.73 28.39
N ASP A 274 28.22 4.04 27.47
CA ASP A 274 28.92 5.31 27.31
C ASP A 274 28.15 6.22 26.33
N VAL A 275 28.45 7.52 26.35
CA VAL A 275 27.97 8.52 25.37
C VAL A 275 29.19 9.25 24.83
N LEU A 276 29.47 9.12 23.54
CA LEU A 276 30.69 9.59 22.89
C LEU A 276 30.33 10.51 21.72
N GLN A 277 30.97 11.66 21.62
CA GLN A 277 30.73 12.67 20.57
C GLN A 277 32.06 13.19 20.02
N GLY A 278 32.21 13.26 18.70
CA GLY A 278 33.34 13.91 18.02
C GLY A 278 33.25 15.44 18.10
N ASP A 279 32.25 16.00 17.40
CA ASP A 279 31.97 17.42 17.09
C ASP A 279 32.54 17.92 15.73
N GLU A 280 33.76 18.45 15.62
CA GLU A 280 34.30 19.02 14.35
C GLU A 280 35.68 18.43 13.99
N GLY A 281 35.74 17.45 13.08
CA GLY A 281 36.97 16.99 12.44
C GLY A 281 36.98 15.50 12.14
N THR A 282 38.15 14.91 11.85
CA THR A 282 38.25 13.47 11.53
C THR A 282 38.72 12.70 12.76
N ASP A 283 37.75 12.07 13.42
CA ASP A 283 37.84 11.42 14.71
C ASP A 283 37.86 9.89 14.62
N LEU A 284 38.37 9.28 15.69
CA LEU A 284 38.32 7.84 15.90
C LEU A 284 37.66 7.58 17.26
N ILE A 285 36.46 7.01 17.23
CA ILE A 285 35.63 6.78 18.41
C ILE A 285 35.40 5.27 18.61
N ASP A 286 35.72 4.77 19.80
CA ASP A 286 35.68 3.35 20.17
C ASP A 286 34.83 3.17 21.45
N GLY A 287 33.58 2.71 21.31
CA GLY A 287 32.63 2.46 22.40
C GLY A 287 33.18 1.48 23.43
N GLY A 288 33.11 0.18 23.12
CA GLY A 288 33.71 -0.89 23.90
C GLY A 288 32.70 -1.97 24.30
N ASP A 289 32.80 -2.48 25.52
CA ASP A 289 31.83 -3.47 26.03
C ASP A 289 30.59 -2.74 26.61
N GLY A 290 29.65 -2.27 25.78
CA GLY A 290 28.55 -1.39 26.21
C GLY A 290 27.28 -1.48 25.36
N ASP A 291 26.23 -0.75 25.74
CA ASP A 291 25.07 -0.47 24.88
C ASP A 291 25.15 1.04 24.61
N ASP A 292 26.10 1.45 23.78
CA ASP A 292 26.67 2.80 23.73
C ASP A 292 25.90 3.75 22.82
N ILE A 293 26.16 5.05 22.95
CA ILE A 293 25.69 6.08 22.02
C ILE A 293 26.93 6.80 21.47
N ILE A 294 27.08 6.81 20.15
CA ILE A 294 28.24 7.35 19.45
C ILE A 294 27.77 8.32 18.35
N THR A 295 28.34 9.51 18.30
CA THR A 295 28.10 10.50 17.24
C THR A 295 29.42 11.04 16.72
N GLY A 296 29.63 11.03 15.40
CA GLY A 296 30.77 11.70 14.74
C GLY A 296 30.60 13.22 14.69
N ASP A 297 29.47 13.63 14.11
CA ASP A 297 29.00 15.00 13.78
C ASP A 297 29.48 15.51 12.39
N ALA A 298 30.76 15.87 12.19
CA ALA A 298 31.18 16.54 10.95
C ALA A 298 32.67 16.38 10.57
N ASP A 299 32.91 16.28 9.25
CA ASP A 299 34.09 15.72 8.60
C ASP A 299 34.11 14.17 8.69
N ASN A 300 35.11 13.51 8.09
CA ASN A 300 35.11 12.05 7.90
C ASN A 300 35.54 11.28 9.16
N ASP A 301 34.68 10.45 9.72
CA ASP A 301 34.89 9.78 11.00
C ASP A 301 35.10 8.25 10.92
N THR A 302 35.54 7.67 12.03
CA THR A 302 35.60 6.21 12.22
C THR A 302 35.00 5.84 13.56
N LEU A 303 33.84 5.19 13.51
CA LEU A 303 33.03 4.84 14.68
C LEU A 303 33.02 3.32 14.88
N LEU A 304 33.36 2.87 16.08
CA LEU A 304 33.40 1.46 16.47
C LEU A 304 32.52 1.27 17.70
N GLY A 305 31.37 0.59 17.59
CA GLY A 305 30.52 0.25 18.74
C GLY A 305 31.19 -0.81 19.61
N GLN A 306 31.63 -1.88 18.94
CA GLN A 306 32.21 -3.11 19.47
C GLN A 306 31.18 -4.08 20.05
N GLY A 307 30.77 -3.93 21.31
CA GLY A 307 30.33 -5.06 22.15
C GLY A 307 29.03 -4.86 22.91
N GLY A 308 27.93 -4.65 22.20
CA GLY A 308 26.56 -4.71 22.71
C GLY A 308 25.60 -4.03 21.73
N SER A 309 24.45 -3.54 22.20
CA SER A 309 23.43 -2.97 21.30
C SER A 309 23.60 -1.45 21.23
N ASP A 310 24.39 -1.02 20.25
CA ASP A 310 24.90 0.34 20.13
C ASP A 310 24.02 1.23 19.23
N SER A 311 24.08 2.53 19.44
CA SER A 311 23.49 3.57 18.59
C SER A 311 24.60 4.43 18.03
N LEU A 312 24.80 4.41 16.72
CA LEU A 312 25.89 5.10 16.02
C LEU A 312 25.32 6.07 14.98
N VAL A 313 25.79 7.31 15.00
CA VAL A 313 25.46 8.34 13.99
C VAL A 313 26.78 8.87 13.41
N GLY A 314 26.96 8.76 12.09
CA GLY A 314 28.08 9.36 11.36
C GLY A 314 28.00 10.87 11.41
N GLY A 315 27.22 11.43 10.49
CA GLY A 315 26.92 12.85 10.37
C GLY A 315 27.26 13.38 8.98
N LEU A 316 27.95 14.51 8.90
CA LEU A 316 28.38 15.11 7.64
C LEU A 316 29.82 14.69 7.30
N GLY A 317 30.01 13.58 6.60
CA GLY A 317 31.33 13.01 6.35
C GLY A 317 31.34 11.96 5.23
N ASN A 318 32.47 11.28 5.04
CA ASN A 318 32.43 9.95 4.41
C ASN A 318 33.04 9.03 5.46
N ASP A 319 32.16 8.33 6.16
CA ASP A 319 32.42 7.74 7.46
C ASP A 319 32.66 6.23 7.37
N SER A 320 33.27 5.69 8.41
CA SER A 320 33.57 4.27 8.55
C SER A 320 32.95 3.75 9.84
N ILE A 321 31.72 3.25 9.77
CA ILE A 321 30.93 2.84 10.92
C ILE A 321 30.93 1.31 11.04
N ILE A 322 31.28 0.81 12.22
CA ILE A 322 31.23 -0.63 12.55
C ILE A 322 30.48 -0.78 13.87
N GLY A 323 29.25 -1.32 13.84
CA GLY A 323 28.49 -1.67 15.03
C GLY A 323 29.20 -2.80 15.79
N GLY A 324 29.11 -4.01 15.26
CA GLY A 324 29.71 -5.22 15.87
C GLY A 324 28.65 -6.12 16.50
N PRO A 325 29.02 -7.08 17.36
CA PRO A 325 28.07 -7.98 18.01
C PRO A 325 27.01 -7.28 18.88
N GLY A 326 25.74 -7.40 18.47
CA GLY A 326 24.56 -6.84 19.13
C GLY A 326 23.59 -6.24 18.11
N GLN A 327 22.38 -5.88 18.56
CA GLN A 327 21.35 -5.29 17.68
C GLN A 327 21.59 -3.78 17.61
N ASN A 328 22.28 -3.32 16.57
CA ASN A 328 22.71 -1.93 16.47
C ASN A 328 21.68 -1.06 15.72
N ILE A 329 21.67 0.23 16.04
CA ILE A 329 20.99 1.27 15.27
C ILE A 329 22.08 2.15 14.68
N ILE A 330 22.13 2.27 13.36
CA ILE A 330 23.18 3.02 12.64
C ILE A 330 22.55 3.99 11.66
N GLU A 331 22.98 5.25 11.69
CA GLU A 331 22.60 6.31 10.75
C GLU A 331 23.90 6.92 10.18
N GLY A 332 24.12 6.87 8.87
CA GLY A 332 25.27 7.53 8.22
C GLY A 332 25.08 9.04 8.12
N GLU A 333 23.85 9.46 7.79
CA GLU A 333 23.38 10.82 7.47
C GLU A 333 23.82 11.36 6.11
N GLY A 334 25.09 11.71 5.89
CA GLY A 334 25.42 12.59 4.76
C GLY A 334 26.86 12.53 4.23
N GLY A 335 27.07 11.58 3.31
CA GLY A 335 28.15 11.49 2.33
C GLY A 335 28.29 10.05 1.83
N ASN A 336 29.48 9.61 1.40
CA ASN A 336 29.63 8.22 0.90
C ASN A 336 30.24 7.32 1.98
N ASP A 337 29.38 6.68 2.77
CA ASP A 337 29.74 5.97 3.98
C ASP A 337 30.03 4.48 3.75
N ILE A 338 30.74 3.89 4.72
CA ILE A 338 31.03 2.45 4.77
C ILE A 338 30.55 1.93 6.11
N ILE A 339 29.43 1.21 6.10
CA ILE A 339 28.72 0.75 7.29
C ILE A 339 28.78 -0.78 7.39
N SER A 340 29.12 -1.28 8.58
CA SER A 340 29.09 -2.71 8.93
C SER A 340 28.22 -2.93 10.18
N GLY A 341 27.08 -3.59 10.01
CA GLY A 341 26.09 -3.87 11.08
C GLY A 341 26.64 -4.80 12.16
N GLY A 342 26.69 -6.11 11.88
CA GLY A 342 27.16 -7.11 12.84
C GLY A 342 27.04 -8.55 12.35
N ASP A 343 26.55 -9.43 13.23
CA ASP A 343 26.00 -10.77 12.93
C ASP A 343 24.58 -10.94 13.55
N ASP A 344 24.10 -9.93 14.28
CA ASP A 344 22.79 -9.87 14.96
C ASP A 344 21.90 -8.84 14.23
N GLY A 345 20.57 -8.85 14.41
CA GLY A 345 19.65 -8.01 13.63
C GLY A 345 19.75 -6.51 13.94
N ASN A 346 20.17 -5.72 12.95
CA ASN A 346 20.42 -4.29 13.02
C ASN A 346 19.30 -3.48 12.33
N GLN A 347 19.25 -2.19 12.64
CA GLN A 347 18.55 -1.18 11.86
C GLN A 347 19.57 -0.18 11.33
N ILE A 348 19.64 0.01 10.02
CA ILE A 348 20.64 0.86 9.35
C ILE A 348 19.96 1.78 8.34
N ASP A 349 20.37 3.04 8.34
CA ASP A 349 20.05 4.06 7.33
C ASP A 349 21.40 4.60 6.82
N GLY A 350 21.63 4.56 5.51
CA GLY A 350 22.82 5.16 4.87
C GLY A 350 22.71 6.68 4.93
N GLY A 351 21.87 7.25 4.07
CA GLY A 351 21.47 8.65 4.11
C GLY A 351 21.56 9.32 2.74
N ASP A 352 22.28 10.45 2.66
CA ASP A 352 22.53 11.18 1.42
C ASP A 352 23.92 10.84 0.85
N ASN A 353 23.98 10.44 -0.43
CA ASN A 353 25.12 10.03 -1.28
C ASN A 353 25.44 8.53 -1.31
N ASP A 354 26.36 8.12 -2.20
CA ASP A 354 26.50 6.71 -2.61
C ASP A 354 27.17 5.86 -1.50
N ASP A 355 26.37 5.06 -0.80
CA ASP A 355 26.76 4.34 0.41
C ASP A 355 27.12 2.87 0.18
N ARG A 356 27.84 2.28 1.15
CA ARG A 356 28.06 0.83 1.21
C ARG A 356 27.73 0.26 2.58
N VAL A 357 26.71 -0.60 2.63
CA VAL A 357 26.25 -1.28 3.85
C VAL A 357 26.49 -2.79 3.78
N THR A 358 26.82 -3.42 4.92
CA THR A 358 26.91 -4.89 5.04
C THR A 358 26.49 -5.34 6.46
N THR A 359 25.57 -6.30 6.61
CA THR A 359 24.89 -6.50 7.92
C THR A 359 25.02 -7.89 8.59
N GLY A 360 25.22 -8.98 7.85
CA GLY A 360 25.83 -10.22 8.34
C GLY A 360 24.98 -11.49 8.28
N LEU A 361 24.35 -11.84 9.40
CA LEU A 361 23.58 -13.08 9.63
C LEU A 361 22.29 -12.83 10.45
N GLY A 362 21.98 -11.56 10.72
CA GLY A 362 20.84 -11.14 11.52
C GLY A 362 19.61 -10.94 10.63
N ASN A 363 18.42 -10.83 11.23
CA ASN A 363 17.28 -10.25 10.51
C ASN A 363 17.45 -8.73 10.56
N ASP A 364 17.95 -8.16 9.48
CA ASP A 364 18.34 -6.76 9.37
C ASP A 364 17.23 -5.90 8.73
N THR A 365 17.34 -4.59 8.90
CA THR A 365 16.54 -3.61 8.16
C THR A 365 17.46 -2.49 7.70
N VAL A 366 17.60 -2.33 6.39
CA VAL A 366 18.59 -1.45 5.76
C VAL A 366 17.91 -0.54 4.75
N THR A 367 18.12 0.76 4.91
CA THR A 367 17.86 1.77 3.89
C THR A 367 19.19 2.25 3.31
N GLY A 368 19.28 2.38 1.98
CA GLY A 368 20.33 3.12 1.28
C GLY A 368 20.11 4.61 1.48
N GLY A 369 19.20 5.19 0.69
CA GLY A 369 18.70 6.55 0.89
C GLY A 369 18.63 7.35 -0.40
N THR A 370 19.54 8.31 -0.59
CA THR A 370 19.65 9.07 -1.85
C THR A 370 21.06 9.03 -2.43
N GLY A 371 21.31 8.11 -3.34
CA GLY A 371 22.66 7.79 -3.81
C GLY A 371 22.61 6.55 -4.70
N ASN A 372 23.76 6.15 -5.23
CA ASN A 372 23.89 4.87 -5.93
C ASN A 372 24.45 3.82 -4.96
N ASP A 373 23.59 3.21 -4.16
CA ASP A 373 23.98 2.50 -2.95
C ASP A 373 24.33 1.03 -3.22
N THR A 374 25.11 0.44 -2.31
CA THR A 374 25.46 -0.99 -2.36
C THR A 374 25.16 -1.67 -1.04
N LEU A 375 24.10 -2.48 -1.02
CA LEU A 375 23.61 -3.20 0.15
C LEU A 375 23.92 -4.70 0.01
N ASP A 376 24.44 -5.32 1.08
CA ASP A 376 24.90 -6.72 1.13
C ASP A 376 24.55 -7.29 2.51
N SER A 377 23.31 -7.74 2.73
CA SER A 377 22.84 -8.10 4.08
C SER A 377 23.30 -9.50 4.50
N GLY A 378 23.40 -10.43 3.57
CA GLY A 378 24.13 -11.70 3.70
C GLY A 378 23.26 -12.88 4.12
N GLY A 379 22.34 -12.70 5.06
CA GLY A 379 21.30 -13.67 5.38
C GLY A 379 20.68 -13.51 6.76
N GLY A 380 19.48 -14.06 6.92
CA GLY A 380 18.47 -13.53 7.82
C GLY A 380 17.14 -13.51 7.07
N ASP A 381 16.03 -13.11 7.69
CA ASP A 381 14.88 -12.63 6.89
C ASP A 381 14.94 -11.10 6.96
N ASP A 382 15.46 -10.47 5.90
CA ASP A 382 15.89 -9.07 5.84
C ASP A 382 14.87 -8.15 5.16
N GLN A 383 15.01 -6.84 5.40
CA GLN A 383 14.24 -5.79 4.70
C GLN A 383 15.20 -4.74 4.14
N LEU A 384 15.26 -4.60 2.83
CA LEU A 384 16.24 -3.78 2.10
C LEU A 384 15.52 -2.79 1.20
N PHE A 385 15.88 -1.51 1.32
CA PHE A 385 15.29 -0.40 0.58
C PHE A 385 16.43 0.43 -0.06
N GLY A 386 16.50 0.53 -1.38
CA GLY A 386 17.43 1.43 -2.07
C GLY A 386 17.01 2.89 -1.96
N GLU A 387 15.73 3.12 -2.26
CA GLU A 387 15.01 4.41 -2.33
C GLU A 387 15.28 5.22 -3.62
N ALA A 388 16.41 5.93 -3.77
CA ALA A 388 16.58 6.86 -4.89
C ALA A 388 18.01 6.94 -5.48
N GLY A 389 18.27 6.12 -6.50
CA GLY A 389 19.43 6.17 -7.39
C GLY A 389 19.57 4.88 -8.21
N GLU A 390 20.75 4.60 -8.78
CA GLU A 390 20.98 3.29 -9.43
C GLU A 390 21.65 2.34 -8.42
N ASP A 391 20.83 1.55 -7.72
CA ASP A 391 21.23 0.77 -6.54
C ASP A 391 21.66 -0.67 -6.86
N SER A 392 22.46 -1.25 -5.96
CA SER A 392 22.96 -2.62 -6.05
C SER A 392 22.67 -3.37 -4.75
N ILE A 393 21.56 -4.10 -4.71
CA ILE A 393 21.08 -4.83 -3.52
C ILE A 393 21.32 -6.33 -3.66
N ILE A 394 21.92 -6.91 -2.62
CA ILE A 394 22.20 -8.34 -2.48
C ILE A 394 21.66 -8.77 -1.11
N ALA A 395 20.58 -9.56 -1.07
CA ALA A 395 19.97 -9.98 0.19
C ALA A 395 20.68 -11.19 0.79
N GLY A 396 20.72 -12.33 0.10
CA GLY A 396 21.52 -13.47 0.52
C GLY A 396 20.67 -14.66 0.95
N ALA A 397 20.79 -15.08 2.21
CA ALA A 397 20.19 -16.34 2.66
C ALA A 397 19.07 -16.15 3.68
N GLY A 398 17.84 -16.08 3.18
CA GLY A 398 16.60 -16.25 3.93
C GLY A 398 15.40 -15.72 3.17
N ARG A 399 14.39 -15.17 3.86
CA ARG A 399 13.14 -14.76 3.20
C ARG A 399 12.99 -13.26 3.17
N ASP A 400 13.59 -12.67 2.17
CA ASP A 400 13.94 -11.27 2.16
C ASP A 400 12.89 -10.42 1.45
N LEU A 401 12.80 -9.15 1.87
CA LEU A 401 12.00 -8.12 1.23
C LEU A 401 12.96 -7.11 0.62
N ILE A 402 13.00 -7.04 -0.71
CA ILE A 402 13.83 -6.10 -1.45
C ILE A 402 12.91 -5.07 -2.13
N GLN A 403 13.25 -3.79 -2.00
CA GLN A 403 12.69 -2.71 -2.80
C GLN A 403 13.86 -1.89 -3.36
N GLY A 404 13.98 -1.80 -4.68
CA GLY A 404 14.91 -0.89 -5.35
C GLY A 404 14.48 0.56 -5.10
N GLY A 405 13.67 1.11 -5.98
CA GLY A 405 12.96 2.36 -5.73
C GLY A 405 12.72 3.18 -7.00
N ALA A 406 13.67 4.05 -7.32
CA ALA A 406 13.61 4.93 -8.48
C ALA A 406 14.99 5.13 -9.11
N ASP A 407 15.02 5.18 -10.45
CA ASP A 407 16.18 4.98 -11.33
C ASP A 407 16.48 3.46 -11.53
N ASN A 408 17.63 3.07 -12.10
CA ASN A 408 17.80 1.70 -12.67
C ASN A 408 18.56 0.76 -11.72
N ASP A 409 17.87 -0.20 -11.13
CA ASP A 409 18.40 -1.00 -10.02
C ASP A 409 18.94 -2.39 -10.42
N THR A 410 19.81 -2.95 -9.58
CA THR A 410 20.29 -4.34 -9.66
C THR A 410 19.97 -5.07 -8.36
N LEU A 411 19.03 -6.02 -8.41
CA LEU A 411 18.44 -6.67 -7.24
C LEU A 411 18.65 -8.18 -7.29
N LEU A 412 19.26 -8.77 -6.25
CA LEU A 412 19.52 -10.20 -6.14
C LEU A 412 18.96 -10.75 -4.81
N GLY A 413 17.99 -11.66 -4.90
CA GLY A 413 17.44 -12.43 -3.76
C GLY A 413 18.48 -13.38 -3.17
N GLN A 414 18.84 -14.42 -3.93
CA GLN A 414 19.74 -15.55 -3.62
C GLN A 414 19.07 -16.83 -3.09
N ASP A 415 19.11 -17.11 -1.79
CA ASP A 415 18.76 -18.40 -1.19
C ASP A 415 17.48 -18.27 -0.33
N ASN A 416 16.40 -18.96 -0.74
CA ASN A 416 15.04 -19.01 -0.16
C ASN A 416 14.05 -18.00 -0.78
N ASN A 417 12.80 -18.03 -0.27
CA ASN A 417 11.61 -17.49 -0.95
C ASN A 417 11.43 -15.99 -0.68
N ASP A 418 11.84 -15.17 -1.64
CA ASP A 418 11.96 -13.73 -1.54
C ASP A 418 10.77 -12.96 -2.11
N THR A 419 10.72 -11.66 -1.82
CA THR A 419 9.78 -10.72 -2.43
C THR A 419 10.52 -9.47 -2.88
N ILE A 420 10.58 -9.27 -4.18
CA ILE A 420 11.40 -8.22 -4.82
C ILE A 420 10.48 -7.25 -5.56
N PHE A 421 10.68 -5.96 -5.30
CA PHE A 421 10.08 -4.84 -6.02
C PHE A 421 11.21 -4.05 -6.70
N GLY A 422 11.18 -3.91 -8.03
CA GLY A 422 12.09 -3.03 -8.77
C GLY A 422 11.76 -1.56 -8.48
N GLY A 423 10.84 -0.99 -9.25
CA GLY A 423 10.28 0.34 -8.96
C GLY A 423 9.99 1.15 -10.22
N ASP A 424 10.39 2.43 -10.20
CA ASP A 424 10.39 3.32 -11.38
C ASP A 424 11.78 3.28 -12.04
N GLY A 425 12.02 2.41 -13.03
CA GLY A 425 13.40 2.10 -13.45
C GLY A 425 13.61 1.50 -14.84
N SER A 426 14.57 0.59 -14.94
CA SER A 426 14.84 -0.33 -16.07
C SER A 426 15.74 -1.43 -15.52
N ASP A 427 15.14 -2.28 -14.70
CA ASP A 427 15.81 -2.94 -13.58
C ASP A 427 16.37 -4.32 -13.97
N SER A 428 17.33 -4.80 -13.18
CA SER A 428 17.99 -6.10 -13.36
C SER A 428 17.78 -6.95 -12.12
N ILE A 429 16.76 -7.82 -12.16
CA ILE A 429 16.26 -8.57 -11.01
C ILE A 429 16.53 -10.08 -11.17
N SER A 430 16.98 -10.73 -10.09
CA SER A 430 17.13 -12.20 -9.98
C SER A 430 16.57 -12.70 -8.64
N GLY A 431 15.67 -13.68 -8.65
CA GLY A 431 15.27 -14.42 -7.44
C GLY A 431 16.34 -15.42 -6.99
N ASP A 432 16.91 -16.14 -7.95
CA ASP A 432 17.96 -17.19 -7.86
C ASP A 432 17.48 -18.58 -7.34
N GLN A 433 17.17 -18.77 -6.05
CA GLN A 433 16.81 -20.07 -5.46
C GLN A 433 15.69 -19.97 -4.39
N GLY A 434 14.46 -19.77 -4.84
CA GLY A 434 13.27 -19.84 -4.01
C GLY A 434 12.04 -20.15 -4.85
N ASP A 435 10.86 -20.23 -4.21
CA ASP A 435 9.62 -19.93 -4.92
C ASP A 435 9.36 -18.43 -4.66
N ASP A 436 9.82 -17.59 -5.57
CA ASP A 436 10.02 -16.15 -5.39
C ASP A 436 8.84 -15.32 -5.92
N THR A 437 8.77 -14.06 -5.50
CA THR A 437 7.76 -13.11 -5.99
C THR A 437 8.44 -11.83 -6.46
N ILE A 438 8.44 -11.60 -7.77
CA ILE A 438 9.09 -10.45 -8.42
C ILE A 438 8.01 -9.53 -9.00
N LEU A 439 8.06 -8.25 -8.64
CA LEU A 439 7.33 -7.17 -9.30
C LEU A 439 8.37 -6.21 -9.86
N ALA A 440 8.54 -6.18 -11.18
CA ALA A 440 9.57 -5.36 -11.82
C ALA A 440 9.21 -3.87 -11.76
N GLY A 441 8.08 -3.48 -12.35
CA GLY A 441 7.45 -2.19 -12.09
C GLY A 441 7.26 -1.34 -13.35
N ALA A 442 7.84 -0.15 -13.37
CA ALA A 442 7.65 0.82 -14.45
C ALA A 442 8.97 1.08 -15.18
N GLY A 443 9.28 0.26 -16.19
CA GLY A 443 10.56 0.35 -16.87
C GLY A 443 10.65 -0.42 -18.18
N ASN A 444 11.83 -0.95 -18.49
CA ASN A 444 12.00 -1.99 -19.51
C ASN A 444 12.92 -3.00 -18.85
N ASP A 445 12.32 -3.89 -18.08
CA ASP A 445 13.00 -4.57 -17.00
C ASP A 445 13.54 -5.93 -17.46
N THR A 446 14.50 -6.46 -16.73
CA THR A 446 15.00 -7.82 -16.91
C THR A 446 14.80 -8.58 -15.62
N ALA A 447 13.85 -9.51 -15.61
CA ALA A 447 13.52 -10.35 -14.46
C ALA A 447 13.88 -11.81 -14.73
N LEU A 448 14.63 -12.41 -13.82
CA LEU A 448 14.91 -13.84 -13.76
C LEU A 448 14.31 -14.39 -12.47
N GLY A 449 13.46 -15.42 -12.58
CA GLY A 449 13.00 -16.22 -11.43
C GLY A 449 14.17 -16.99 -10.84
N GLY A 450 14.44 -18.18 -11.37
CA GLY A 450 15.59 -18.99 -11.02
C GLY A 450 15.24 -20.46 -10.79
N ILE A 451 15.31 -20.92 -9.54
CA ILE A 451 15.04 -22.33 -9.19
C ILE A 451 13.98 -22.41 -8.10
N GLY A 452 12.73 -22.60 -8.52
CA GLY A 452 11.55 -22.91 -7.71
C GLY A 452 10.27 -22.52 -8.46
N ASP A 453 9.09 -22.58 -7.82
CA ASP A 453 7.82 -22.26 -8.49
C ASP A 453 7.53 -20.73 -8.43
N ASP A 454 8.09 -19.94 -9.35
CA ASP A 454 8.16 -18.48 -9.23
C ASP A 454 6.89 -17.72 -9.64
N SER A 455 6.75 -16.48 -9.16
CA SER A 455 5.66 -15.55 -9.51
C SER A 455 6.21 -14.19 -9.97
N ILE A 456 6.21 -13.95 -11.28
CA ILE A 456 6.86 -12.79 -11.90
C ILE A 456 5.82 -11.86 -12.54
N PHE A 457 5.88 -10.58 -12.20
CA PHE A 457 5.06 -9.50 -12.76
C PHE A 457 5.98 -8.45 -13.40
N GLY A 458 5.93 -8.26 -14.72
CA GLY A 458 6.70 -7.18 -15.39
C GLY A 458 6.08 -5.80 -15.14
N GLU A 459 4.74 -5.76 -15.13
CA GLU A 459 3.90 -4.56 -14.94
C GLU A 459 3.85 -3.59 -16.13
N ALA A 460 4.83 -2.70 -16.32
CA ALA A 460 4.63 -1.51 -17.17
C ALA A 460 5.85 -1.04 -17.98
N GLY A 461 6.22 -1.83 -18.99
CA GLY A 461 6.93 -1.40 -20.18
C GLY A 461 7.39 -2.60 -20.97
N ASN A 462 8.51 -2.53 -21.71
CA ASN A 462 8.90 -3.62 -22.61
C ASN A 462 9.91 -4.57 -21.94
N ASP A 463 9.42 -5.65 -21.34
CA ASP A 463 10.17 -6.43 -20.37
C ASP A 463 10.79 -7.71 -20.95
N SER A 464 11.86 -8.20 -20.30
CA SER A 464 12.59 -9.42 -20.63
C SER A 464 12.54 -10.38 -19.45
N ILE A 465 11.57 -11.30 -19.45
CA ILE A 465 11.27 -12.21 -18.34
C ILE A 465 11.76 -13.62 -18.63
N LEU A 466 12.43 -14.23 -17.64
CA LEU A 466 12.93 -15.60 -17.66
C LEU A 466 12.43 -16.32 -16.40
N GLY A 467 11.74 -17.47 -16.54
CA GLY A 467 11.38 -18.35 -15.43
C GLY A 467 12.58 -19.17 -14.93
N ASP A 468 13.10 -20.04 -15.80
CA ASP A 468 14.22 -20.99 -15.61
C ASP A 468 13.77 -22.39 -15.16
N GLN A 469 13.73 -22.73 -13.86
CA GLN A 469 13.41 -24.09 -13.39
C GLN A 469 12.28 -24.09 -12.37
N GLY A 470 11.04 -24.28 -12.85
CA GLY A 470 9.87 -24.12 -12.01
C GLY A 470 8.54 -24.48 -12.68
N ASN A 471 7.44 -24.33 -11.94
CA ASN A 471 6.11 -24.23 -12.54
C ASN A 471 5.66 -22.77 -12.43
N ASP A 472 6.24 -21.93 -13.27
CA ASP A 472 6.27 -20.48 -13.04
C ASP A 472 4.96 -19.81 -13.42
N SER A 473 4.67 -18.69 -12.77
CA SER A 473 3.50 -17.85 -13.02
C SER A 473 3.93 -16.46 -13.46
N VAL A 474 3.94 -16.23 -14.77
CA VAL A 474 4.39 -14.97 -15.39
C VAL A 474 3.21 -14.14 -15.87
N PHE A 475 3.21 -12.86 -15.49
CA PHE A 475 2.29 -11.81 -15.95
C PHE A 475 3.12 -10.65 -16.48
N ALA A 476 3.36 -10.59 -17.79
CA ALA A 476 4.30 -9.62 -18.37
C ALA A 476 3.81 -8.17 -18.19
N GLY A 477 2.51 -7.92 -18.36
CA GLY A 477 1.92 -6.61 -18.05
C GLY A 477 1.57 -5.82 -19.30
N ALA A 478 2.31 -4.75 -19.61
CA ALA A 478 1.93 -3.81 -20.66
C ALA A 478 3.12 -3.23 -21.46
N GLY A 479 3.60 -3.97 -22.45
CA GLY A 479 4.59 -3.45 -23.42
C GLY A 479 4.69 -4.22 -24.73
N GLU A 480 5.91 -4.51 -25.17
CA GLU A 480 6.18 -5.50 -26.23
C GLU A 480 7.20 -6.46 -25.65
N ASP A 481 6.70 -7.50 -24.97
CA ASP A 481 7.47 -8.24 -23.97
C ASP A 481 8.12 -9.50 -24.55
N ILE A 482 9.18 -9.98 -23.89
CA ILE A 482 9.90 -11.19 -24.27
C ILE A 482 9.94 -12.12 -23.06
N ILE A 483 9.22 -13.24 -23.13
CA ILE A 483 9.10 -14.21 -22.04
C ILE A 483 9.71 -15.56 -22.45
N PHE A 484 10.54 -16.10 -21.57
CA PHE A 484 11.10 -17.46 -21.64
C PHE A 484 10.70 -18.25 -20.38
N GLY A 485 9.96 -19.34 -20.51
CA GLY A 485 9.61 -20.22 -19.38
C GLY A 485 10.80 -21.09 -18.95
N PHE A 486 11.35 -21.83 -19.92
CA PHE A 486 12.42 -22.84 -19.85
C PHE A 486 11.98 -24.27 -19.46
N ASP A 487 12.11 -24.70 -18.20
CA ASP A 487 11.93 -26.10 -17.79
C ASP A 487 10.76 -26.24 -16.79
N ASP A 488 9.99 -27.34 -16.89
CA ASP A 488 8.77 -27.67 -16.12
C ASP A 488 7.49 -26.94 -16.63
N ASN A 489 6.41 -26.78 -15.86
CA ASN A 489 5.05 -26.53 -16.43
C ASN A 489 4.52 -25.12 -16.12
N ASP A 490 4.62 -24.21 -17.07
CA ASP A 490 4.42 -22.78 -16.83
C ASP A 490 2.99 -22.28 -17.05
N LEU A 491 2.69 -21.14 -16.43
CA LEU A 491 1.50 -20.33 -16.64
C LEU A 491 1.93 -18.91 -17.05
N ILE A 492 1.84 -18.60 -18.34
CA ILE A 492 2.37 -17.36 -18.92
C ILE A 492 1.24 -16.52 -19.52
N PHE A 493 1.14 -15.27 -19.08
CA PHE A 493 0.33 -14.21 -19.66
C PHE A 493 1.25 -13.10 -20.21
N GLY A 494 1.20 -12.83 -21.52
CA GLY A 494 1.78 -11.61 -22.10
C GLY A 494 0.98 -10.35 -21.74
N ASP A 495 -0.31 -10.53 -21.44
CA ASP A 495 -1.28 -9.51 -21.06
C ASP A 495 -1.53 -8.40 -22.09
N GLY A 496 -0.53 -7.58 -22.46
CA GLY A 496 -0.77 -6.18 -22.82
C GLY A 496 -0.02 -5.57 -24.00
N GLY A 497 0.49 -6.33 -24.98
CA GLY A 497 0.86 -5.70 -26.26
C GLY A 497 1.20 -6.61 -27.43
N ASN A 498 2.47 -6.69 -27.83
CA ASN A 498 2.87 -7.48 -29.01
C ASN A 498 3.97 -8.47 -28.60
N ASP A 499 3.56 -9.49 -27.86
CA ASP A 499 4.47 -10.17 -26.94
C ASP A 499 5.07 -11.43 -27.57
N THR A 500 6.30 -11.79 -27.20
CA THR A 500 7.00 -12.98 -27.70
C THR A 500 7.22 -13.97 -26.57
N VAL A 501 6.43 -15.03 -26.56
CA VAL A 501 6.50 -16.11 -25.56
C VAL A 501 7.12 -17.37 -26.15
N LEU A 502 8.12 -17.89 -25.44
CA LEU A 502 8.70 -19.22 -25.61
C LEU A 502 8.60 -19.92 -24.26
N ALA A 503 7.66 -20.87 -24.06
CA ALA A 503 7.52 -21.56 -22.76
C ALA A 503 8.70 -22.52 -22.54
N GLY A 504 8.61 -23.81 -22.88
CA GLY A 504 9.81 -24.64 -23.06
C GLY A 504 9.60 -26.15 -22.99
N LEU A 505 10.11 -26.77 -21.92
CA LEU A 505 10.02 -28.21 -21.68
C LEU A 505 8.92 -28.49 -20.63
N GLY A 506 7.67 -28.56 -21.06
CA GLY A 506 6.57 -28.47 -20.11
C GLY A 506 5.23 -29.08 -20.52
N ASN A 507 4.16 -28.56 -19.93
CA ASN A 507 2.78 -28.72 -20.37
C ASN A 507 2.08 -27.39 -20.07
N ASP A 508 2.46 -26.40 -20.87
CA ASP A 508 2.42 -25.00 -20.48
C ASP A 508 1.06 -24.38 -20.78
N THR A 509 0.69 -23.31 -20.08
CA THR A 509 -0.54 -22.57 -20.33
C THR A 509 -0.21 -21.14 -20.72
N LEU A 510 -0.36 -20.82 -22.01
CA LEU A 510 0.03 -19.54 -22.59
C LEU A 510 -1.21 -18.70 -22.93
N THR A 511 -1.16 -17.40 -22.66
CA THR A 511 -2.03 -16.36 -23.22
C THR A 511 -1.15 -15.26 -23.75
N GLY A 512 -1.34 -14.86 -25.01
CA GLY A 512 -0.72 -13.63 -25.53
C GLY A 512 -1.39 -12.44 -24.87
N GLY A 513 -2.67 -12.22 -25.19
CA GLY A 513 -3.47 -11.17 -24.57
C GLY A 513 -3.75 -10.08 -25.59
N ALA A 514 -3.58 -8.83 -25.18
CA ALA A 514 -4.12 -7.68 -25.87
C ALA A 514 -3.21 -7.07 -26.95
N GLY A 515 -2.80 -7.86 -27.95
CA GLY A 515 -2.43 -7.29 -29.24
C GLY A 515 -2.04 -8.27 -30.33
N SER A 516 -0.77 -8.43 -30.68
CA SER A 516 -0.38 -9.23 -31.86
C SER A 516 0.85 -10.08 -31.59
N ASP A 517 0.57 -11.16 -30.87
CA ASP A 517 1.56 -11.91 -30.11
C ASP A 517 2.16 -13.07 -30.90
N ARG A 518 3.27 -13.59 -30.40
CA ARG A 518 4.01 -14.72 -30.94
C ARG A 518 4.22 -15.75 -29.85
N LEU A 519 3.48 -16.86 -29.91
CA LEU A 519 3.47 -17.88 -28.86
C LEU A 519 4.05 -19.22 -29.37
N THR A 520 4.85 -19.88 -28.53
CA THR A 520 5.47 -21.19 -28.80
C THR A 520 5.65 -21.93 -27.47
N GLY A 521 5.02 -23.10 -27.30
CA GLY A 521 5.15 -23.94 -26.09
C GLY A 521 6.43 -24.77 -26.10
N ASN A 522 6.73 -25.40 -27.23
CA ASN A 522 7.80 -26.34 -27.55
C ASN A 522 7.52 -27.80 -27.19
N ASP A 523 8.19 -28.35 -26.17
CA ASP A 523 8.34 -29.80 -25.96
C ASP A 523 7.36 -30.26 -24.87
N GLY A 524 6.08 -30.47 -25.22
CA GLY A 524 5.06 -30.65 -24.21
C GLY A 524 3.66 -31.06 -24.67
N ASN A 525 2.63 -30.60 -23.97
CA ASN A 525 1.23 -30.72 -24.37
C ASN A 525 0.50 -29.43 -23.96
N ASP A 526 0.73 -28.37 -24.74
CA ASP A 526 0.56 -27.01 -24.25
C ASP A 526 -0.85 -26.47 -24.52
N ILE A 527 -1.26 -25.45 -23.76
CA ILE A 527 -2.61 -24.90 -23.74
C ILE A 527 -2.57 -23.41 -24.07
N PHE A 528 -2.88 -23.07 -25.31
CA PHE A 528 -3.04 -21.70 -25.78
C PHE A 528 -4.46 -21.20 -25.43
N SER A 529 -4.55 -20.29 -24.47
CA SER A 529 -5.79 -19.80 -23.88
C SER A 529 -6.23 -18.45 -24.44
N TYR A 530 -7.55 -18.24 -24.49
CA TYR A 530 -8.21 -17.05 -25.04
C TYR A 530 -9.42 -16.67 -24.17
N PHE A 531 -9.43 -15.46 -23.61
CA PHE A 531 -10.37 -15.07 -22.55
C PHE A 531 -11.43 -14.04 -22.99
N ASN A 532 -11.08 -13.09 -23.86
CA ASN A 532 -11.96 -12.02 -24.31
C ASN A 532 -12.04 -11.96 -25.85
N GLN A 533 -13.02 -11.24 -26.40
CA GLN A 533 -13.09 -11.05 -27.86
C GLN A 533 -12.27 -9.83 -28.26
N GLY A 534 -11.36 -10.00 -29.22
CA GLY A 534 -10.63 -8.91 -29.86
C GLY A 534 -9.44 -8.42 -29.04
N GLU A 535 -8.80 -9.33 -28.31
CA GLU A 535 -7.52 -9.08 -27.63
C GLU A 535 -6.45 -8.84 -28.72
N GLY A 536 -6.40 -9.71 -29.73
CA GLY A 536 -6.02 -9.29 -31.09
C GLY A 536 -5.79 -10.43 -32.09
N VAL A 537 -4.55 -10.61 -32.55
CA VAL A 537 -4.18 -11.56 -33.63
C VAL A 537 -2.81 -12.20 -33.38
N ASP A 538 -2.83 -13.42 -32.89
CA ASP A 538 -1.64 -14.13 -32.44
C ASP A 538 -1.08 -15.06 -33.53
N VAL A 539 0.23 -15.31 -33.48
CA VAL A 539 0.97 -16.21 -34.35
C VAL A 539 1.58 -17.35 -33.52
N ILE A 540 0.94 -18.52 -33.59
CA ILE A 540 1.43 -19.74 -32.93
C ILE A 540 2.42 -20.45 -33.85
N THR A 541 3.59 -20.85 -33.33
CA THR A 541 4.63 -21.53 -34.14
C THR A 541 5.07 -22.91 -33.66
N ASP A 542 4.29 -23.53 -32.77
CA ASP A 542 4.69 -24.73 -32.04
C ASP A 542 4.79 -26.05 -32.84
N PHE A 543 4.30 -26.03 -34.07
CA PHE A 543 3.84 -27.26 -34.71
C PHE A 543 4.93 -28.13 -35.36
N ASP A 544 6.21 -27.82 -35.16
CA ASP A 544 7.34 -28.67 -35.58
C ASP A 544 8.01 -29.47 -34.45
N ILE A 545 7.47 -29.39 -33.22
CA ILE A 545 7.95 -30.07 -32.01
C ILE A 545 6.95 -31.18 -31.58
N LEU A 546 7.24 -31.96 -30.53
CA LEU A 546 6.52 -33.19 -30.18
C LEU A 546 5.45 -32.99 -29.07
N GLY A 547 4.22 -32.63 -29.44
CA GLY A 547 3.11 -32.54 -28.48
C GLY A 547 1.72 -33.04 -28.93
N ASP A 548 0.74 -32.87 -28.02
CA ASP A 548 -0.73 -32.95 -28.19
C ASP A 548 -1.38 -31.65 -27.68
N ASP A 549 -1.07 -30.56 -28.38
CA ASP A 549 -1.33 -29.18 -27.97
C ASP A 549 -2.81 -28.81 -28.17
N GLN A 550 -3.28 -27.85 -27.38
CA GLN A 550 -4.69 -27.52 -27.23
C GLN A 550 -4.95 -26.01 -27.26
N PHE A 551 -6.05 -25.63 -27.89
CA PHE A 551 -6.61 -24.29 -27.82
C PHE A 551 -7.80 -24.24 -26.87
N LEU A 552 -7.76 -23.33 -25.90
CA LEU A 552 -8.77 -23.13 -24.86
C LEU A 552 -9.47 -21.78 -25.02
N PHE A 553 -10.69 -21.77 -25.57
CA PHE A 553 -11.52 -20.57 -25.62
C PHE A 553 -12.48 -20.53 -24.43
N VAL A 554 -12.37 -19.48 -23.62
CA VAL A 554 -13.14 -19.27 -22.38
C VAL A 554 -14.15 -18.13 -22.60
N THR A 555 -15.44 -18.36 -22.31
CA THR A 555 -16.47 -17.30 -22.45
C THR A 555 -17.23 -17.10 -21.16
N ASN A 556 -17.12 -15.91 -20.55
CA ASN A 556 -17.86 -15.56 -19.35
C ASN A 556 -19.34 -15.21 -19.63
N GLY A 557 -20.26 -16.13 -19.34
CA GLY A 557 -21.64 -15.91 -18.82
C GLY A 557 -22.68 -15.13 -19.65
N THR A 558 -22.28 -14.01 -20.25
CA THR A 558 -23.08 -13.10 -21.06
C THR A 558 -22.39 -12.81 -22.39
N SER A 559 -21.94 -13.87 -23.06
CA SER A 559 -21.65 -13.92 -24.50
C SER A 559 -20.71 -12.83 -25.06
N SER A 560 -19.42 -12.91 -24.73
CA SER A 560 -18.34 -12.37 -25.60
C SER A 560 -18.29 -13.14 -26.94
N PHE A 561 -18.55 -14.45 -26.91
CA PHE A 561 -18.58 -15.31 -28.11
C PHE A 561 -19.98 -15.89 -28.39
N PRO A 562 -20.92 -15.11 -28.98
CA PRO A 562 -22.21 -15.66 -29.39
C PRO A 562 -22.04 -16.86 -30.35
N ASN A 563 -22.75 -17.96 -30.01
CA ASN A 563 -22.88 -19.24 -30.73
C ASN A 563 -21.91 -20.39 -30.38
N LEU A 564 -21.07 -20.27 -29.35
CA LEU A 564 -20.40 -21.45 -28.77
C LEU A 564 -21.37 -22.23 -27.87
N ILE A 565 -21.54 -23.54 -28.14
CA ILE A 565 -22.39 -24.45 -27.35
C ILE A 565 -21.47 -25.37 -26.53
N PRO A 566 -21.58 -25.42 -25.18
CA PRO A 566 -20.67 -26.20 -24.35
C PRO A 566 -20.85 -27.70 -24.52
N ASN A 567 -19.73 -28.43 -24.62
CA ASN A 567 -19.71 -29.88 -24.53
C ASN A 567 -19.70 -30.32 -23.05
N THR A 568 -20.86 -30.24 -22.38
CA THR A 568 -20.96 -30.59 -20.95
C THR A 568 -20.83 -32.11 -20.73
N GLY A 569 -19.60 -32.58 -20.53
CA GLY A 569 -19.34 -33.76 -19.72
C GLY A 569 -19.95 -33.53 -18.33
N SER A 570 -20.73 -34.49 -17.83
CA SER A 570 -21.67 -34.27 -16.72
C SER A 570 -21.00 -34.09 -15.35
N LEU A 571 -20.54 -32.88 -15.01
CA LEU A 571 -20.49 -32.37 -13.64
C LEU A 571 -20.97 -30.91 -13.60
N ALA A 572 -21.80 -30.59 -12.61
CA ALA A 572 -22.38 -29.26 -12.45
C ALA A 572 -21.49 -28.40 -11.54
N GLN A 573 -21.09 -27.23 -12.04
CA GLN A 573 -20.64 -26.10 -11.22
C GLN A 573 -21.32 -24.80 -11.72
N PRO A 574 -21.48 -23.78 -10.85
CA PRO A 574 -22.14 -22.52 -11.20
C PRO A 574 -21.18 -21.52 -11.88
N LEU A 575 -21.76 -20.45 -12.44
CA LEU A 575 -21.17 -19.45 -13.33
C LEU A 575 -21.05 -19.94 -14.78
N GLY A 576 -21.49 -19.08 -15.71
CA GLY A 576 -21.81 -19.47 -17.09
C GLY A 576 -20.62 -19.53 -18.03
N VAL A 577 -19.51 -20.14 -17.60
CA VAL A 577 -18.32 -20.29 -18.43
C VAL A 577 -18.58 -21.33 -19.52
N VAL A 578 -18.40 -20.94 -20.79
CA VAL A 578 -18.35 -21.90 -21.91
C VAL A 578 -16.89 -22.12 -22.25
N THR A 579 -16.50 -23.39 -22.26
CA THR A 579 -15.17 -23.85 -22.65
C THR A 579 -15.27 -24.57 -23.99
N VAL A 580 -14.51 -24.13 -24.99
CA VAL A 580 -14.29 -24.86 -26.23
C VAL A 580 -12.81 -25.24 -26.30
N ASN A 581 -12.56 -26.54 -26.38
CA ASN A 581 -11.23 -27.12 -26.48
C ASN A 581 -11.05 -27.70 -27.90
N ILE A 582 -9.94 -27.35 -28.55
CA ILE A 582 -9.49 -27.92 -29.83
C ILE A 582 -8.09 -28.46 -29.61
N GLY A 583 -7.92 -29.79 -29.55
CA GLY A 583 -6.62 -30.45 -29.32
C GLY A 583 -6.23 -31.44 -30.43
N ASN A 584 -5.16 -32.22 -30.19
CA ASN A 584 -4.55 -33.16 -31.14
C ASN A 584 -3.99 -32.45 -32.38
N LEU A 585 -3.23 -31.38 -32.13
CA LEU A 585 -2.32 -30.77 -33.09
C LEU A 585 -0.90 -31.30 -32.81
N GLY A 586 -0.04 -31.32 -33.83
CA GLY A 586 1.28 -31.96 -33.71
C GLY A 586 1.27 -33.49 -33.92
N SER A 587 2.17 -34.20 -33.25
CA SER A 587 2.76 -35.48 -33.70
C SER A 587 1.81 -36.69 -33.79
N SER A 588 0.59 -36.58 -33.27
CA SER A 588 -0.47 -37.60 -33.36
C SER A 588 -1.73 -37.16 -34.14
N GLY A 589 -1.73 -35.93 -34.69
CA GLY A 589 -2.85 -35.30 -35.41
C GLY A 589 -2.59 -35.01 -36.89
N VAL A 590 -3.06 -33.87 -37.40
CA VAL A 590 -2.61 -33.38 -38.73
C VAL A 590 -1.24 -32.77 -38.62
N ASP A 591 -0.36 -33.27 -39.47
CA ASP A 591 0.92 -32.67 -39.80
C ASP A 591 0.72 -31.27 -40.43
N ILE A 592 0.78 -30.25 -39.58
CA ILE A 592 0.90 -28.83 -39.94
C ILE A 592 2.33 -28.31 -39.71
N SER A 593 3.31 -29.21 -39.56
CA SER A 593 4.70 -28.85 -39.25
C SER A 593 5.32 -27.92 -40.30
N GLY A 594 6.14 -26.98 -39.83
CA GLY A 594 6.71 -25.91 -40.65
C GLY A 594 5.69 -24.91 -41.21
N ARG A 595 4.53 -24.74 -40.55
CA ARG A 595 3.52 -23.70 -40.85
C ARG A 595 3.17 -22.93 -39.59
N GLN A 596 2.70 -21.69 -39.77
CA GLN A 596 2.16 -20.88 -38.69
C GLN A 596 0.63 -21.09 -38.61
N LEU A 597 0.08 -21.03 -37.39
CA LEU A 597 -1.36 -20.88 -37.17
C LEU A 597 -1.62 -19.46 -36.64
N ILE A 598 -2.47 -18.72 -37.34
CA ILE A 598 -2.79 -17.33 -36.98
C ILE A 598 -4.24 -17.26 -36.46
N VAL A 599 -4.44 -16.77 -35.24
CA VAL A 599 -5.77 -16.77 -34.60
C VAL A 599 -6.36 -15.37 -34.66
N PHE A 600 -7.40 -15.20 -35.48
CA PHE A 600 -8.19 -13.98 -35.54
C PHE A 600 -9.36 -14.03 -34.56
N GLN A 601 -9.27 -13.22 -33.51
CA GLN A 601 -10.36 -12.99 -32.56
C GLN A 601 -11.48 -12.09 -33.15
N ASP A 602 -11.15 -11.36 -34.22
CA ASP A 602 -12.02 -10.45 -34.94
C ASP A 602 -13.03 -11.15 -35.88
N THR A 603 -14.13 -10.45 -36.19
CA THR A 603 -15.16 -10.93 -37.16
C THR A 603 -14.98 -10.37 -38.57
N PHE A 604 -14.89 -11.28 -39.55
CA PHE A 604 -14.74 -10.96 -40.98
C PHE A 604 -15.92 -11.44 -41.82
N ASP A 605 -16.22 -10.73 -42.90
CA ASP A 605 -17.27 -11.12 -43.86
C ASP A 605 -16.85 -12.28 -44.79
N SER A 606 -15.54 -12.54 -44.91
CA SER A 606 -14.97 -13.59 -45.76
C SER A 606 -13.49 -13.84 -45.46
N VAL A 607 -12.95 -14.95 -45.95
CA VAL A 607 -11.52 -15.31 -45.87
C VAL A 607 -10.61 -14.28 -46.54
N GLN A 608 -11.08 -13.58 -47.57
CA GLN A 608 -10.33 -12.46 -48.17
C GLN A 608 -10.36 -11.19 -47.30
N GLY A 609 -11.33 -11.06 -46.39
CA GLY A 609 -11.34 -10.03 -45.35
C GLY A 609 -10.29 -10.29 -44.28
N ALA A 610 -10.23 -11.53 -43.77
CA ALA A 610 -9.20 -11.96 -42.82
C ALA A 610 -7.79 -11.84 -43.44
N ASN A 611 -7.62 -12.28 -44.69
CA ASN A 611 -6.34 -12.14 -45.39
C ASN A 611 -5.95 -10.67 -45.67
N ALA A 612 -6.92 -9.77 -45.81
CA ALA A 612 -6.62 -8.34 -45.90
C ALA A 612 -6.19 -7.73 -44.54
N ALA A 613 -6.51 -8.36 -43.41
CA ALA A 613 -6.02 -7.98 -42.09
C ALA A 613 -4.63 -8.55 -41.80
N LEU A 614 -4.33 -9.81 -42.21
CA LEU A 614 -2.98 -10.39 -42.20
C LEU A 614 -1.93 -9.45 -42.80
N LYS A 615 -2.30 -8.71 -43.84
CA LYS A 615 -1.44 -7.73 -44.53
C LYS A 615 -0.88 -6.60 -43.64
N ASN A 616 -1.53 -6.29 -42.52
CA ASN A 616 -1.15 -5.18 -41.62
C ASN A 616 -0.49 -5.68 -40.33
N GLN A 617 -0.30 -6.99 -40.19
CA GLN A 617 0.20 -7.67 -39.00
C GLN A 617 1.73 -7.86 -39.10
N ASN A 618 2.46 -7.29 -38.15
CA ASN A 618 3.90 -7.08 -38.25
C ASN A 618 4.68 -8.27 -37.65
N GLY A 619 4.96 -9.31 -38.44
CA GLY A 619 5.72 -10.48 -37.97
C GLY A 619 5.49 -11.78 -38.73
N SER A 620 4.47 -11.86 -39.57
CA SER A 620 4.16 -13.06 -40.34
C SER A 620 5.28 -13.40 -41.35
N GLY A 621 5.67 -14.68 -41.41
CA GLY A 621 6.84 -15.14 -42.16
C GLY A 621 6.57 -15.33 -43.65
N SER A 622 7.63 -15.53 -44.45
CA SER A 622 7.48 -15.97 -45.85
C SER A 622 7.14 -17.46 -45.91
N GLY A 623 5.86 -17.81 -46.04
CA GLY A 623 5.40 -19.20 -46.13
C GLY A 623 3.88 -19.32 -46.17
N SER A 624 3.39 -20.57 -46.18
CA SER A 624 1.96 -20.85 -46.04
C SER A 624 1.54 -20.83 -44.57
N ALA A 625 0.39 -20.23 -44.27
CA ALA A 625 -0.19 -20.25 -42.93
C ALA A 625 -1.62 -20.78 -42.95
N LEU A 626 -1.97 -21.45 -41.85
CA LEU A 626 -3.36 -21.69 -41.47
C LEU A 626 -3.82 -20.50 -40.64
N PHE A 627 -5.10 -20.16 -40.70
CA PHE A 627 -5.63 -19.14 -39.82
C PHE A 627 -7.08 -19.44 -39.41
N ILE A 628 -7.39 -19.27 -38.13
CA ILE A 628 -8.75 -19.42 -37.61
C ILE A 628 -9.35 -18.04 -37.52
N TYR A 629 -10.50 -17.80 -38.16
CA TYR A 629 -11.17 -16.50 -38.11
C TYR A 629 -12.68 -16.64 -37.93
N ARG A 630 -13.30 -15.64 -37.32
CA ARG A 630 -14.75 -15.67 -37.08
C ARG A 630 -15.51 -15.09 -38.27
N ASN A 631 -16.41 -15.86 -38.88
CA ASN A 631 -17.05 -15.47 -40.15
C ASN A 631 -18.51 -15.02 -39.99
N ASN A 632 -18.80 -13.76 -40.36
CA ASN A 632 -20.15 -13.17 -40.31
C ASN A 632 -21.17 -13.90 -41.19
N GLY A 633 -20.74 -14.42 -42.35
CA GLY A 633 -21.56 -15.20 -43.28
C GLY A 633 -21.98 -16.58 -42.73
N PHE A 634 -21.22 -17.15 -41.80
CA PHE A 634 -21.51 -18.43 -41.15
C PHE A 634 -22.04 -18.25 -39.71
N SER A 635 -22.87 -17.23 -39.47
CA SER A 635 -23.45 -16.93 -38.14
C SER A 635 -22.41 -16.69 -37.04
N GLY A 636 -21.20 -16.22 -37.38
CA GLY A 636 -20.12 -16.02 -36.41
C GLY A 636 -19.49 -17.32 -35.91
N SER A 637 -19.60 -18.42 -36.67
CA SER A 637 -18.78 -19.62 -36.47
C SER A 637 -17.31 -19.33 -36.80
N TYR A 638 -16.42 -20.08 -36.15
CA TYR A 638 -15.01 -20.12 -36.52
C TYR A 638 -14.80 -20.90 -37.82
N VAL A 639 -13.94 -20.37 -38.67
CA VAL A 639 -13.57 -20.93 -39.96
C VAL A 639 -12.06 -21.05 -40.02
N LEU A 640 -11.57 -22.23 -40.33
CA LEU A 640 -10.16 -22.41 -40.66
C LEU A 640 -9.98 -21.99 -42.13
N GLY A 641 -9.28 -20.88 -42.34
CA GLY A 641 -8.74 -20.48 -43.62
C GLY A 641 -7.29 -20.96 -43.79
N PHE A 642 -6.79 -20.84 -45.02
CA PHE A 642 -5.40 -21.09 -45.36
C PHE A 642 -4.94 -20.10 -46.43
N ASP A 643 -3.76 -19.51 -46.22
CA ASP A 643 -3.04 -18.81 -47.27
C ASP A 643 -1.83 -19.67 -47.72
N PRO A 644 -1.69 -19.99 -49.02
CA PRO A 644 -0.57 -20.76 -49.54
C PRO A 644 0.79 -20.04 -49.50
N ASP A 645 0.82 -18.70 -49.41
CA ASP A 645 2.03 -17.88 -49.38
C ASP A 645 1.70 -16.46 -48.91
N LEU A 646 1.85 -16.20 -47.61
CA LEU A 646 1.64 -14.89 -46.96
C LEU A 646 2.48 -13.76 -47.58
N SER A 647 3.54 -14.09 -48.33
CA SER A 647 4.37 -13.11 -49.03
C SER A 647 3.89 -12.77 -50.46
N ASN A 648 2.78 -13.37 -50.91
CA ASN A 648 2.34 -13.35 -52.29
C ASN A 648 0.81 -13.26 -52.45
N ASP A 649 0.28 -12.06 -52.19
CA ASP A 649 -1.13 -11.62 -52.37
C ASP A 649 -1.81 -11.97 -53.71
N SER A 650 -1.06 -12.47 -54.71
CA SER A 650 -1.63 -12.89 -55.99
C SER A 650 -2.30 -14.27 -55.92
N LEU A 651 -2.05 -15.03 -54.85
CA LEU A 651 -2.73 -16.27 -54.54
C LEU A 651 -3.91 -15.98 -53.60
N PRO A 652 -5.12 -16.48 -53.89
CA PRO A 652 -6.26 -16.29 -53.00
C PRO A 652 -6.18 -17.26 -51.82
N ALA A 653 -6.24 -16.74 -50.59
CA ALA A 653 -6.59 -17.54 -49.42
C ALA A 653 -7.99 -18.17 -49.58
N PHE A 654 -8.18 -19.34 -48.96
CA PHE A 654 -9.38 -20.17 -49.08
C PHE A 654 -9.83 -20.76 -47.74
N ASP A 655 -11.15 -20.93 -47.59
CA ASP A 655 -11.75 -21.63 -46.46
C ASP A 655 -11.48 -23.15 -46.58
N LEU A 656 -10.98 -23.76 -45.50
CA LEU A 656 -10.78 -25.20 -45.37
C LEU A 656 -11.96 -25.88 -44.66
N ALA A 657 -12.44 -25.33 -43.54
CA ALA A 657 -13.69 -25.78 -42.88
C ALA A 657 -14.32 -24.70 -42.01
N ILE A 658 -15.61 -24.89 -41.76
CA ILE A 658 -16.33 -24.30 -40.62
C ILE A 658 -16.24 -25.29 -39.45
N LEU A 659 -15.78 -24.83 -38.28
CA LEU A 659 -15.70 -25.64 -37.07
C LEU A 659 -17.10 -25.91 -36.49
N SER A 660 -17.67 -27.08 -36.80
CA SER A 660 -18.89 -27.58 -36.16
C SER A 660 -18.53 -28.44 -34.94
N SER A 661 -19.07 -28.09 -33.78
CA SER A 661 -18.77 -28.68 -32.45
C SER A 661 -18.57 -30.20 -32.45
N ILE A 662 -17.43 -30.64 -31.88
CA ILE A 662 -17.01 -32.05 -31.73
C ILE A 662 -18.03 -32.89 -30.96
N ASN A 663 -18.23 -34.17 -31.36
CA ASN A 663 -19.19 -35.10 -30.74
C ASN A 663 -18.48 -36.37 -30.20
N PRO A 664 -18.34 -36.55 -28.88
CA PRO A 664 -17.41 -37.51 -28.27
C PRO A 664 -18.03 -38.88 -27.92
N SER A 665 -18.92 -39.44 -28.76
CA SER A 665 -19.81 -40.54 -28.30
C SER A 665 -19.44 -41.98 -28.69
N GLN A 666 -18.57 -42.26 -29.67
CA GLN A 666 -18.17 -43.65 -30.00
C GLN A 666 -16.69 -43.81 -30.45
N ASP A 667 -16.02 -44.72 -29.74
CA ASP A 667 -14.73 -45.38 -29.99
C ASP A 667 -13.40 -44.65 -29.70
N ASN A 668 -12.45 -45.41 -29.13
CA ASN A 668 -11.12 -44.98 -28.72
C ASN A 668 -10.10 -45.07 -29.88
N ILE A 669 -9.06 -44.23 -29.77
CA ILE A 669 -7.77 -44.23 -30.50
C ILE A 669 -7.73 -43.41 -31.81
N SER A 670 -6.77 -42.48 -31.86
CA SER A 670 -6.07 -41.98 -33.07
C SER A 670 -6.90 -41.15 -34.07
N THR A 671 -7.02 -39.85 -33.83
CA THR A 671 -7.53 -38.90 -34.83
C THR A 671 -6.39 -38.15 -35.52
N ILE A 672 -5.79 -38.78 -36.53
CA ILE A 672 -5.19 -38.01 -37.62
C ILE A 672 -6.36 -37.30 -38.28
N ILE A 673 -6.47 -35.98 -38.12
CA ILE A 673 -7.53 -35.19 -38.72
C ILE A 673 -7.46 -35.37 -40.25
N GLY A 674 -8.55 -35.80 -40.88
CA GLY A 674 -8.60 -36.13 -42.31
C GLY A 674 -9.31 -35.04 -43.10
N PRO A 675 -9.15 -34.98 -44.44
CA PRO A 675 -9.95 -34.10 -45.31
C PRO A 675 -11.47 -34.28 -45.18
N ASP A 676 -11.91 -35.40 -44.60
CA ASP A 676 -13.31 -35.76 -44.37
C ASP A 676 -13.88 -35.22 -43.02
N ASP A 677 -13.02 -34.74 -42.11
CA ASP A 677 -13.43 -34.03 -40.88
C ASP A 677 -13.74 -32.54 -41.15
N PHE A 678 -13.32 -32.05 -42.32
CA PHE A 678 -13.65 -30.74 -42.86
C PHE A 678 -14.95 -30.85 -43.66
N LEU A 679 -15.94 -30.00 -43.37
CA LEU A 679 -17.00 -29.74 -44.35
C LEU A 679 -16.45 -28.81 -45.44
N ILE A 680 -15.69 -29.39 -46.38
CA ILE A 680 -15.14 -28.69 -47.55
C ILE A 680 -16.30 -28.10 -48.36
N ILE A 681 -16.24 -26.79 -48.62
CA ILE A 681 -17.27 -25.99 -49.33
C ILE A 681 -16.98 -25.93 -50.84
#